data_AF-A0A356AZ51-F1
#
_entry.id   AF-A0A356AZ51-F1
#
_cell.length_a   1.000
_cell.length_b   1.000
_cell.length_c   1.000
_cell.angle_alpha   90.00
_cell.angle_beta   90.00
_cell.angle_gamma   90.00
#
_symmetry.space_group_name_H-M   'P 1'
#
loop_
_entity.id
_entity.type
_entity.pdbx_description
1 polymer ?
#
loop_
_entity_poly.entity_id
_entity_poly.type
_entity_poly.pdbx_seq_one_letter_code
_entity_poly.pdbx_strand_id
1 'polypeptide(L)'
;MLISCDKGYEGKGSNSMKSSDYLEYIKKAAEYGRANYMSQIETWRKNFDPNFYFGYVAPNHVPFQAHLEGFLYWITGEEEHAKWCKRALLDIGELKSIYPEEKIGLHPEYEEGLPAMDALFPLPPYIHGYKYLKDSGVLSIQEKQIIEETIRGSIRSTLHFPEWGAHNRSMLRVRSMALAANVLGCDAETSKWLKLADVLAQESWGRWSIEDTGHYISLWLHASIRYAQAIGKEKKFYQMPQTKWYFDYMAKLITPYGQVPDFGDTHFNSNWYIWLECLEKGASVYQCPHMKYAAQKIWEFAKHVSQQTATNGEFPYSAVVASHCTFCYQDADDELVPKIPDTKSELLLDDLVGKKLAFRSGWKPDDTYMLLNYCDEGQYARVPRQYLRTTLSVRAEKMHHGHNDENSVSLLVRNKNILLCDGGYRERLPNGKYRADIYHNRLAFRPSLMNDQTGVYDFLHDSGAYKHTVTELIHFQDFERLCFSMTRMTEEASNVTWNRSITYLKEDDVFILLDHVRCNQEGDMTIANLWHTGQILLKDENFYDTRIPVIYKGPGDKAPYRNRDDWSLLVEFPGLDHKGDVEKIQRNYGDSILLSRYTSRRFEKKESEVFLTVLTPHESKENPKTLTERISIEYLSDEKDVVLLSYQGKNKLYLTYKFDLDKGISSDLDRYPRYSWEEGKIEYKDVTTDADFSYVEVDNDRTGFGLVNGTGIEYRGKDLFKVPVFTTYSFTTTDWKTTASKWKAWEETLK
;
A
#
# COMPACT_ATOMS: atom_id res chain seq x y z
N MET A 1 19.40 38.12 -3.15
CA MET A 1 18.26 38.27 -4.07
C MET A 1 17.65 36.89 -4.25
N LEU A 2 16.58 36.64 -3.50
CA LEU A 2 15.84 35.38 -3.47
C LEU A 2 14.86 35.36 -4.65
N ILE A 3 15.05 34.46 -5.60
CA ILE A 3 14.04 34.18 -6.62
C ILE A 3 13.10 33.14 -6.00
N SER A 4 11.94 33.63 -5.58
CA SER A 4 10.76 32.82 -5.27
C SER A 4 10.38 32.05 -6.53
N CYS A 5 10.47 30.72 -6.47
CA CYS A 5 9.81 29.80 -7.40
C CYS A 5 8.50 29.32 -6.76
N ASP A 6 7.68 30.25 -6.28
CA ASP A 6 6.27 30.01 -5.98
C ASP A 6 5.44 30.58 -7.12
N LYS A 7 5.22 29.76 -8.15
CA LYS A 7 4.00 29.87 -8.94
C LYS A 7 3.14 28.67 -8.60
N GLY A 8 2.13 28.96 -7.79
CA GLY A 8 1.05 28.02 -7.49
C GLY A 8 0.47 27.44 -8.77
N TYR A 9 0.24 26.13 -8.74
CA TYR A 9 -0.69 25.45 -9.62
C TYR A 9 -2.12 25.87 -9.20
N GLU A 10 -2.45 27.14 -9.42
CA GLU A 10 -3.84 27.61 -9.44
C GLU A 10 -4.47 27.20 -10.77
N GLY A 11 -5.34 26.19 -10.73
CA GLY A 11 -6.67 26.19 -11.34
C GLY A 11 -6.90 26.68 -12.78
N LYS A 12 -5.89 26.90 -13.63
CA LYS A 12 -6.08 26.99 -15.07
C LYS A 12 -6.20 25.56 -15.57
N GLY A 13 -7.40 25.18 -16.03
CA GLY A 13 -7.78 23.82 -16.42
C GLY A 13 -6.59 23.04 -16.96
N SER A 14 -6.08 22.10 -16.17
CA SER A 14 -5.00 21.23 -16.62
C SER A 14 -5.54 20.53 -17.87
N ASN A 15 -4.92 20.76 -19.03
CA ASN A 15 -5.20 19.92 -20.18
C ASN A 15 -5.07 18.47 -19.72
N SER A 16 -6.14 17.69 -19.90
CA SER A 16 -6.12 16.25 -19.64
C SER A 16 -4.89 15.65 -20.31
N MET A 17 -4.19 14.75 -19.63
CA MET A 17 -3.08 14.04 -20.26
C MET A 17 -3.57 13.27 -21.48
N LYS A 18 -2.89 13.52 -22.60
CA LYS A 18 -3.22 12.93 -23.90
C LYS A 18 -2.19 11.90 -24.33
N SER A 19 -2.58 11.06 -25.27
CA SER A 19 -1.69 10.16 -26.01
C SER A 19 -0.44 10.89 -26.52
N SER A 20 -0.58 12.12 -27.02
CA SER A 20 0.54 12.94 -27.51
C SER A 20 1.62 13.24 -26.46
N ASP A 21 1.25 13.39 -25.19
CA ASP A 21 2.19 13.68 -24.10
C ASP A 21 3.10 12.47 -23.85
N TYR A 22 2.54 11.25 -23.91
CA TYR A 22 3.31 10.01 -23.84
C TYR A 22 4.23 9.86 -25.04
N LEU A 23 3.74 10.17 -26.25
CA LEU A 23 4.55 10.10 -27.47
C LEU A 23 5.76 11.04 -27.43
N GLU A 24 5.59 12.25 -26.90
CA GLU A 24 6.70 13.18 -26.71
C GLU A 24 7.77 12.60 -25.77
N TYR A 25 7.35 12.03 -24.63
CA TYR A 25 8.27 11.40 -23.70
C TYR A 25 9.01 10.20 -24.34
N ILE A 26 8.30 9.36 -25.09
CA ILE A 26 8.87 8.19 -25.79
C ILE A 26 9.98 8.62 -26.76
N LYS A 27 9.73 9.64 -27.60
CA LYS A 27 10.70 10.14 -28.58
C LYS A 27 11.99 10.62 -27.91
N LYS A 28 11.85 11.47 -26.88
CA LYS A 28 13.01 12.01 -26.14
C LYS A 28 13.76 10.93 -25.37
N ALA A 29 13.06 9.92 -24.85
CA ALA A 29 13.69 8.79 -24.19
C ALA A 29 14.45 7.89 -25.15
N ALA A 30 13.95 7.68 -26.37
CA ALA A 30 14.68 6.95 -27.40
C ALA A 30 15.97 7.68 -27.79
N GLU A 31 15.91 8.99 -28.02
CA GLU A 31 17.08 9.84 -28.30
C GLU A 31 18.11 9.81 -27.18
N TYR A 32 17.65 9.98 -25.93
CA TYR A 32 18.52 9.88 -24.75
C TYR A 32 19.18 8.49 -24.65
N GLY A 33 18.41 7.43 -24.93
CA GLY A 33 18.91 6.06 -24.95
C GLY A 33 19.98 5.84 -26.01
N ARG A 34 19.82 6.39 -27.23
CA ARG A 34 20.85 6.36 -28.28
C ARG A 34 22.14 7.04 -27.83
N ALA A 35 22.02 8.26 -27.29
CA ALA A 35 23.16 9.07 -26.86
C ALA A 35 23.98 8.39 -25.76
N ASN A 36 23.34 7.57 -24.92
CA ASN A 36 23.95 6.89 -23.78
C ASN A 36 24.10 5.38 -23.97
N TYR A 37 23.86 4.85 -25.17
CA TYR A 37 23.74 3.40 -25.40
C TYR A 37 25.01 2.64 -25.01
N MET A 38 26.16 3.08 -25.55
CA MET A 38 27.46 2.45 -25.28
C MET A 38 27.98 2.75 -23.87
N SER A 39 27.80 3.98 -23.37
CA SER A 39 28.27 4.34 -22.03
C SER A 39 27.56 3.54 -20.93
N GLN A 40 26.26 3.23 -21.12
CA GLN A 40 25.52 2.36 -20.22
C GLN A 40 25.98 0.90 -20.30
N ILE A 41 26.31 0.38 -21.50
CA ILE A 41 26.91 -0.97 -21.63
C ILE A 41 28.26 -1.02 -20.89
N GLU A 42 29.13 -0.04 -21.08
CA GLU A 42 30.44 -0.04 -20.39
C GLU A 42 30.31 0.11 -18.87
N THR A 43 29.35 0.92 -18.41
CA THR A 43 29.04 1.02 -16.98
C THR A 43 28.54 -0.31 -16.43
N TRP A 44 27.67 -1.01 -17.16
CA TRP A 44 27.25 -2.37 -16.79
C TRP A 44 28.42 -3.34 -16.74
N ARG A 45 29.28 -3.38 -17.77
CA ARG A 45 30.48 -4.25 -17.81
C ARG A 45 31.38 -4.03 -16.60
N LYS A 46 31.61 -2.76 -16.23
CA LYS A 46 32.45 -2.39 -15.08
C LYS A 46 31.87 -2.85 -13.74
N ASN A 47 30.54 -2.88 -13.62
CA ASN A 47 29.84 -3.24 -12.40
C ASN A 47 29.31 -4.68 -12.41
N PHE A 48 29.65 -5.48 -13.43
CA PHE A 48 29.15 -6.83 -13.60
C PHE A 48 29.68 -7.74 -12.47
N ASP A 49 28.77 -8.40 -11.75
CA ASP A 49 29.11 -9.35 -10.70
C ASP A 49 28.80 -10.79 -11.16
N PRO A 50 29.82 -11.59 -11.53
CA PRO A 50 29.62 -12.99 -11.92
C PRO A 50 29.25 -13.91 -10.75
N ASN A 51 29.25 -13.41 -9.51
CA ASN A 51 28.85 -14.15 -8.32
C ASN A 51 27.45 -13.76 -7.82
N PHE A 52 26.73 -12.94 -8.59
CA PHE A 52 25.37 -12.57 -8.23
C PHE A 52 24.49 -13.82 -8.10
N TYR A 53 23.74 -13.91 -6.99
CA TYR A 53 23.04 -15.14 -6.60
C TYR A 53 21.96 -15.60 -7.59
N PHE A 54 21.51 -14.74 -8.50
CA PHE A 54 20.54 -15.08 -9.55
C PHE A 54 21.21 -15.37 -10.92
N GLY A 55 22.54 -15.47 -10.96
CA GLY A 55 23.30 -15.77 -12.17
C GLY A 55 23.51 -14.56 -13.08
N TYR A 56 23.53 -14.79 -14.39
CA TYR A 56 23.80 -13.75 -15.38
C TYR A 56 22.68 -12.69 -15.45
N VAL A 57 23.06 -11.41 -15.32
CA VAL A 57 22.14 -10.27 -15.44
C VAL A 57 22.58 -9.38 -16.60
N ALA A 58 21.75 -9.34 -17.65
CA ALA A 58 21.98 -8.52 -18.83
C ALA A 58 21.77 -7.02 -18.56
N PRO A 59 22.34 -6.12 -19.38
CA PRO A 59 22.06 -4.69 -19.25
C PRO A 59 20.64 -4.38 -19.73
N ASN A 60 19.74 -4.09 -18.79
CA ASN A 60 18.32 -3.89 -19.05
C ASN A 60 18.03 -2.81 -20.12
N HIS A 61 18.82 -1.74 -20.21
CA HIS A 61 18.54 -0.64 -21.14
C HIS A 61 18.52 -1.08 -22.61
N VAL A 62 19.20 -2.16 -22.98
CA VAL A 62 19.28 -2.66 -24.36
C VAL A 62 17.92 -3.20 -24.85
N PRO A 63 17.29 -4.20 -24.18
CA PRO A 63 15.92 -4.62 -24.49
C PRO A 63 14.88 -3.50 -24.51
N PHE A 64 14.94 -2.57 -23.57
CA PHE A 64 14.02 -1.45 -23.53
C PHE A 64 14.23 -0.50 -24.71
N GLN A 65 15.48 -0.22 -25.10
CA GLN A 65 15.76 0.56 -26.32
C GLN A 65 15.20 -0.13 -27.57
N ALA A 66 15.36 -1.46 -27.68
CA ALA A 66 14.78 -2.22 -28.80
C ALA A 66 13.26 -2.04 -28.89
N HIS A 67 12.56 -2.05 -27.75
CA HIS A 67 11.12 -1.78 -27.73
C HIS A 67 10.78 -0.37 -28.21
N LEU A 68 11.45 0.68 -27.69
CA LEU A 68 11.17 2.06 -28.08
C LEU A 68 11.38 2.30 -29.57
N GLU A 69 12.50 1.82 -30.08
CA GLU A 69 12.89 1.99 -31.48
C GLU A 69 11.97 1.20 -32.41
N GLY A 70 11.65 -0.05 -32.04
CA GLY A 70 10.67 -0.85 -32.80
C GLY A 70 9.30 -0.19 -32.83
N PHE A 71 8.83 0.34 -31.69
CA PHE A 71 7.55 1.03 -31.59
C PHE A 71 7.53 2.32 -32.43
N LEU A 72 8.57 3.16 -32.33
CA LEU A 72 8.67 4.39 -33.11
C LEU A 72 8.71 4.10 -34.61
N TYR A 73 9.48 3.09 -35.03
CA TYR A 73 9.46 2.64 -36.43
C TYR A 73 8.07 2.19 -36.88
N TRP A 74 7.34 1.45 -36.04
CA TRP A 74 6.00 0.99 -36.37
C TRP A 74 5.01 2.15 -36.61
N ILE A 75 5.11 3.24 -35.85
CA ILE A 75 4.20 4.38 -36.00
C ILE A 75 4.66 5.46 -37.00
N THR A 76 5.97 5.61 -37.25
CA THR A 76 6.50 6.66 -38.15
C THR A 76 6.99 6.14 -39.50
N GLY A 77 7.41 4.87 -39.57
CA GLY A 77 8.09 4.29 -40.74
C GLY A 77 9.52 4.77 -40.96
N GLU A 78 10.11 5.55 -40.04
CA GLU A 78 11.45 6.10 -40.21
C GLU A 78 12.54 5.03 -40.03
N GLU A 79 13.34 4.79 -41.08
CA GLU A 79 14.34 3.72 -41.11
C GLU A 79 15.40 3.79 -40.00
N GLU A 80 15.68 4.98 -39.46
CA GLU A 80 16.67 5.14 -38.39
C GLU A 80 16.25 4.34 -37.15
N HIS A 81 14.96 4.40 -36.79
CA HIS A 81 14.39 3.61 -35.69
C HIS A 81 14.54 2.11 -35.96
N ALA A 82 14.28 1.67 -37.19
CA ALA A 82 14.47 0.26 -37.56
C ALA A 82 15.93 -0.21 -37.41
N LYS A 83 16.90 0.62 -37.81
CA LYS A 83 18.35 0.34 -37.68
C LYS A 83 18.77 0.22 -36.23
N TRP A 84 18.30 1.12 -35.36
CA TRP A 84 18.58 1.07 -33.93
C TRP A 84 17.89 -0.11 -33.22
N CYS A 85 16.64 -0.42 -33.59
CA CYS A 85 15.94 -1.60 -33.08
C CYS A 85 16.72 -2.88 -33.45
N LYS A 86 17.08 -3.05 -34.72
CA LYS A 86 17.91 -4.17 -35.21
C LYS A 86 19.21 -4.29 -34.42
N ARG A 87 19.93 -3.18 -34.25
CA ARG A 87 21.18 -3.17 -33.49
C ARG A 87 20.97 -3.68 -32.07
N ALA A 88 20.00 -3.12 -31.33
CA ALA A 88 19.75 -3.53 -29.95
C ALA A 88 19.31 -5.00 -29.83
N LEU A 89 18.56 -5.52 -30.81
CA LEU A 89 18.17 -6.92 -30.86
C LEU A 89 19.35 -7.87 -31.06
N LEU A 90 20.37 -7.46 -31.84
CA LEU A 90 21.55 -8.29 -32.10
C LEU A 90 22.63 -8.14 -31.01
N ASP A 91 22.88 -6.92 -30.52
CA ASP A 91 23.94 -6.60 -29.56
C ASP A 91 23.79 -7.42 -28.25
N ILE A 92 22.56 -7.60 -27.74
CA ILE A 92 22.32 -8.25 -26.44
C ILE A 92 22.84 -9.69 -26.37
N GLY A 93 22.81 -10.42 -27.49
CA GLY A 93 23.25 -11.80 -27.57
C GLY A 93 24.75 -11.95 -27.35
N GLU A 94 25.54 -10.95 -27.75
CA GLU A 94 26.99 -10.94 -27.59
C GLU A 94 27.42 -10.61 -26.16
N LEU A 95 26.61 -9.85 -25.42
CA LEU A 95 26.96 -9.36 -24.07
C LEU A 95 27.10 -10.49 -23.05
N LYS A 96 26.42 -11.62 -23.24
CA LYS A 96 26.49 -12.78 -22.34
C LYS A 96 27.86 -13.46 -22.32
N SER A 97 28.74 -13.16 -23.29
CA SER A 97 30.14 -13.62 -23.32
C SER A 97 30.98 -13.14 -22.13
N ILE A 98 30.52 -12.11 -21.39
CA ILE A 98 31.19 -11.67 -20.16
C ILE A 98 31.05 -12.68 -19.02
N TYR A 99 30.05 -13.57 -19.07
CA TYR A 99 29.83 -14.53 -17.99
C TYR A 99 30.89 -15.63 -18.05
N PRO A 100 31.59 -15.93 -16.94
CA PRO A 100 32.67 -16.92 -16.97
C PRO A 100 32.14 -18.33 -17.28
N GLU A 101 32.82 -19.07 -18.16
CA GLU A 101 32.40 -20.40 -18.60
C GLU A 101 32.32 -21.40 -17.43
N GLU A 102 33.25 -21.29 -16.48
CA GLU A 102 33.26 -22.12 -15.27
C GLU A 102 32.07 -21.89 -14.34
N LYS A 103 31.39 -20.74 -14.46
CA LYS A 103 30.17 -20.43 -13.70
C LYS A 103 28.93 -21.04 -14.33
N ILE A 104 28.93 -21.31 -15.64
CA ILE A 104 27.76 -21.88 -16.34
C ILE A 104 27.38 -23.22 -15.75
N GLY A 105 28.36 -24.09 -15.46
CA GLY A 105 28.12 -25.41 -14.86
C GLY A 105 27.57 -25.39 -13.43
N LEU A 106 27.54 -24.23 -12.75
CA LEU A 106 26.92 -24.08 -11.44
C LEU A 106 25.40 -23.88 -11.51
N HIS A 107 24.87 -23.61 -12.70
CA HIS A 107 23.48 -23.27 -12.96
C HIS A 107 22.85 -24.33 -13.85
N PRO A 108 22.13 -25.33 -13.28
CA PRO A 108 21.46 -26.37 -14.05
C PRO A 108 20.51 -25.82 -15.12
N GLU A 109 19.93 -24.64 -14.87
CA GLU A 109 19.06 -23.93 -15.81
C GLU A 109 19.76 -23.41 -17.08
N TYR A 110 21.10 -23.50 -17.16
CA TYR A 110 21.89 -23.15 -18.34
C TYR A 110 22.33 -24.38 -19.15
N GLU A 111 21.76 -25.56 -18.92
CA GLU A 111 22.14 -26.80 -19.65
C GLU A 111 21.96 -26.69 -21.17
N GLU A 112 20.95 -25.93 -21.63
CA GLU A 112 20.70 -25.63 -23.04
C GLU A 112 21.41 -24.34 -23.51
N GLY A 113 22.32 -23.81 -22.69
CA GLY A 113 23.12 -22.62 -22.94
C GLY A 113 22.72 -21.42 -22.08
N LEU A 114 23.69 -20.53 -21.85
CA LEU A 114 23.47 -19.29 -21.11
C LEU A 114 22.43 -18.40 -21.82
N PRO A 115 21.33 -18.00 -21.16
CA PRO A 115 20.34 -17.10 -21.73
C PRO A 115 20.93 -15.70 -21.92
N ALA A 116 20.50 -14.98 -22.96
CA ALA A 116 20.97 -13.60 -23.19
C ALA A 116 20.34 -12.59 -22.23
N MET A 117 19.21 -12.96 -21.59
CA MET A 117 18.49 -12.15 -20.60
C MET A 117 17.49 -13.04 -19.84
N ASP A 118 17.05 -12.61 -18.65
CA ASP A 118 16.00 -13.33 -17.92
C ASP A 118 14.62 -13.14 -18.57
N ALA A 119 13.71 -14.09 -18.31
CA ALA A 119 12.37 -14.04 -18.89
C ALA A 119 11.38 -13.14 -18.13
N LEU A 120 11.74 -12.50 -17.02
CA LEU A 120 10.76 -11.76 -16.21
C LEU A 120 10.64 -10.31 -16.67
N PHE A 121 11.74 -9.57 -16.77
CA PHE A 121 11.72 -8.12 -17.02
C PHE A 121 12.24 -7.71 -18.41
N PRO A 122 13.44 -8.09 -18.86
CA PRO A 122 14.01 -7.65 -20.13
C PRO A 122 13.44 -8.38 -21.35
N LEU A 123 12.98 -9.63 -21.21
CA LEU A 123 12.51 -10.39 -22.36
C LEU A 123 11.25 -9.81 -23.04
N PRO A 124 10.19 -9.40 -22.33
CA PRO A 124 9.02 -8.79 -22.97
C PRO A 124 9.32 -7.57 -23.86
N PRO A 125 10.05 -6.51 -23.41
CA PRO A 125 10.39 -5.39 -24.29
C PRO A 125 11.26 -5.81 -25.48
N TYR A 126 12.18 -6.76 -25.29
CA TYR A 126 12.94 -7.34 -26.42
C TYR A 126 12.02 -7.99 -27.47
N ILE A 127 11.06 -8.81 -27.04
CA ILE A 127 10.09 -9.44 -27.95
C ILE A 127 9.22 -8.39 -28.65
N HIS A 128 8.82 -7.32 -27.97
CA HIS A 128 8.09 -6.22 -28.61
C HIS A 128 8.93 -5.53 -29.70
N GLY A 129 10.21 -5.27 -29.45
CA GLY A 129 11.14 -4.76 -30.46
C GLY A 129 11.17 -5.66 -31.71
N TYR A 130 11.33 -6.98 -31.51
CA TYR A 130 11.29 -7.95 -32.61
C TYR A 130 9.94 -7.98 -33.32
N LYS A 131 8.83 -7.96 -32.58
CA LYS A 131 7.47 -7.97 -33.13
C LYS A 131 7.25 -6.85 -34.14
N TYR A 132 7.74 -5.65 -33.88
CA TYR A 132 7.60 -4.52 -34.79
C TYR A 132 8.52 -4.60 -36.02
N LEU A 133 9.59 -5.40 -35.96
CA LEU A 133 10.61 -5.45 -37.00
C LEU A 133 10.57 -6.72 -37.86
N LYS A 134 10.05 -7.83 -37.35
CA LYS A 134 10.21 -9.17 -37.94
C LYS A 134 9.70 -9.28 -39.39
N ASP A 135 8.65 -8.54 -39.75
CA ASP A 135 8.03 -8.58 -41.08
C ASP A 135 8.32 -7.34 -41.92
N SER A 136 9.21 -6.46 -41.45
CA SER A 136 9.52 -5.17 -42.10
C SER A 136 10.49 -5.27 -43.29
N GLY A 137 11.14 -6.43 -43.49
CA GLY A 137 12.20 -6.60 -44.47
C GLY A 137 13.58 -6.10 -44.04
N VAL A 138 13.72 -5.49 -42.85
CA VAL A 138 14.98 -4.94 -42.33
C VAL A 138 15.95 -6.03 -41.84
N LEU A 139 15.41 -7.17 -41.40
CA LEU A 139 16.18 -8.31 -40.89
C LEU A 139 16.41 -9.35 -41.99
N SER A 140 17.66 -9.80 -42.12
CA SER A 140 17.98 -11.00 -42.92
C SER A 140 17.41 -12.26 -42.29
N ILE A 141 17.34 -13.36 -43.06
CA ILE A 141 16.86 -14.65 -42.54
C ILE A 141 17.74 -15.12 -41.37
N GLN A 142 19.06 -14.96 -41.49
CA GLN A 142 20.01 -15.34 -40.46
C GLN A 142 19.84 -14.50 -39.18
N GLU A 143 19.63 -13.18 -39.33
CA GLU A 143 19.41 -12.29 -38.18
C GLU A 143 18.10 -12.62 -37.45
N LYS A 144 17.03 -12.95 -38.20
CA LYS A 144 15.78 -13.44 -37.58
C LYS A 144 16.05 -14.71 -36.77
N GLN A 145 16.75 -15.69 -37.34
CA GLN A 145 17.07 -16.93 -36.62
C GLN A 145 17.86 -16.69 -35.33
N ILE A 146 18.84 -15.77 -35.35
CA ILE A 146 19.60 -15.38 -34.15
C ILE A 146 18.69 -14.79 -33.07
N ILE A 147 17.80 -13.87 -33.47
CA ILE A 147 16.88 -13.19 -32.55
C ILE A 147 15.86 -14.18 -31.96
N GLU A 148 15.30 -15.05 -32.80
CA GLU A 148 14.33 -16.08 -32.37
C GLU A 148 14.96 -17.10 -31.42
N GLU A 149 16.19 -17.56 -31.70
CA GLU A 149 16.92 -18.45 -30.80
C GLU A 149 17.28 -17.76 -29.49
N THR A 150 17.57 -16.46 -29.51
CA THR A 150 17.78 -15.66 -28.30
C THR A 150 16.52 -15.65 -27.41
N ILE A 151 15.33 -15.49 -28.01
CA ILE A 151 14.05 -15.58 -27.28
C ILE A 151 13.87 -16.98 -26.69
N ARG A 152 14.11 -18.03 -27.49
CA ARG A 152 13.99 -19.43 -27.05
C ARG A 152 14.91 -19.75 -25.88
N GLY A 153 16.17 -19.37 -25.95
CA GLY A 153 17.15 -19.59 -24.87
C GLY A 153 16.72 -18.95 -23.55
N SER A 154 16.18 -17.73 -23.59
CA SER A 154 15.65 -17.08 -22.37
C SER A 154 14.43 -17.80 -21.79
N ILE A 155 13.51 -18.32 -22.63
CA ILE A 155 12.36 -19.09 -22.13
C ILE A 155 12.79 -20.45 -21.58
N ARG A 156 13.70 -21.18 -22.24
CA ARG A 156 14.17 -22.52 -21.81
C ARG A 156 14.69 -22.50 -20.37
N SER A 157 15.55 -21.54 -20.03
CA SER A 157 16.07 -21.39 -18.65
C SER A 157 14.96 -21.23 -17.59
N THR A 158 13.83 -20.61 -17.97
CA THR A 158 12.70 -20.38 -17.08
C THR A 158 11.88 -21.66 -16.81
N LEU A 159 11.92 -22.64 -17.71
CA LEU A 159 11.15 -23.88 -17.59
C LEU A 159 11.65 -24.79 -16.45
N HIS A 160 12.88 -24.60 -15.98
CA HIS A 160 13.43 -25.33 -14.83
C HIS A 160 12.74 -24.94 -13.51
N PHE A 161 12.23 -23.70 -13.42
CA PHE A 161 11.61 -23.18 -12.22
C PHE A 161 10.53 -22.13 -12.54
N PRO A 162 9.39 -22.56 -13.10
CA PRO A 162 8.36 -21.63 -13.55
C PRO A 162 7.67 -20.88 -12.40
N GLU A 163 7.60 -21.46 -11.19
CA GLU A 163 6.76 -21.02 -10.07
C GLU A 163 5.27 -20.83 -10.43
N TRP A 164 4.38 -20.99 -9.47
CA TRP A 164 2.94 -20.87 -9.72
C TRP A 164 2.21 -20.28 -8.51
N GLY A 165 1.08 -19.63 -8.78
CA GLY A 165 0.28 -18.90 -7.79
C GLY A 165 -0.16 -17.52 -8.30
N ALA A 166 -1.01 -16.85 -7.51
CA ALA A 166 -1.57 -15.54 -7.84
C ALA A 166 -0.63 -14.38 -7.47
N HIS A 167 0.61 -14.39 -7.96
CA HIS A 167 1.65 -13.42 -7.62
C HIS A 167 2.46 -13.01 -8.85
N ASN A 168 3.19 -11.90 -8.73
CA ASN A 168 3.91 -11.25 -9.84
C ASN A 168 4.84 -12.20 -10.63
N ARG A 169 5.72 -12.97 -9.96
CA ARG A 169 6.74 -13.81 -10.64
C ARG A 169 6.12 -14.87 -11.56
N SER A 170 5.04 -15.50 -11.11
CA SER A 170 4.26 -16.45 -11.91
C SER A 170 3.71 -15.75 -13.16
N MET A 171 3.02 -14.62 -12.98
CA MET A 171 2.39 -13.92 -14.10
C MET A 171 3.37 -13.26 -15.07
N LEU A 172 4.52 -12.77 -14.59
CA LEU A 172 5.58 -12.23 -15.46
C LEU A 172 6.10 -13.30 -16.44
N ARG A 173 6.31 -14.53 -15.97
CA ARG A 173 6.72 -15.64 -16.84
C ARG A 173 5.61 -16.09 -17.77
N VAL A 174 4.36 -16.15 -17.28
CA VAL A 174 3.17 -16.42 -18.11
C VAL A 174 3.10 -15.44 -19.27
N ARG A 175 3.24 -14.13 -19.00
CA ARG A 175 3.27 -13.08 -20.01
C ARG A 175 4.38 -13.34 -21.03
N SER A 176 5.59 -13.63 -20.59
CA SER A 176 6.74 -13.84 -21.48
C SER A 176 6.58 -15.05 -22.37
N MET A 177 6.13 -16.19 -21.83
CA MET A 177 5.85 -17.39 -22.64
C MET A 177 4.75 -17.15 -23.67
N ALA A 178 3.64 -16.53 -23.27
CA ALA A 178 2.53 -16.25 -24.17
C ALA A 178 2.90 -15.25 -25.26
N LEU A 179 3.63 -14.19 -24.91
CA LEU A 179 4.09 -13.18 -25.87
C LEU A 179 5.12 -13.78 -26.84
N ALA A 180 6.08 -14.56 -26.36
CA ALA A 180 7.08 -15.24 -27.19
C ALA A 180 6.41 -16.18 -28.19
N ALA A 181 5.51 -17.05 -27.73
CA ALA A 181 4.78 -17.97 -28.59
C ALA A 181 3.93 -17.25 -29.64
N ASN A 182 3.27 -16.15 -29.27
CA ASN A 182 2.50 -15.33 -30.19
C ASN A 182 3.37 -14.71 -31.30
N VAL A 183 4.57 -14.24 -30.95
CA VAL A 183 5.46 -13.55 -31.89
C VAL A 183 6.27 -14.51 -32.76
N LEU A 184 6.76 -15.63 -32.22
CA LEU A 184 7.52 -16.66 -32.94
C LEU A 184 6.63 -17.53 -33.85
N GLY A 185 5.35 -17.68 -33.51
CA GLY A 185 4.43 -18.57 -34.20
C GLY A 185 4.34 -19.96 -33.56
N CYS A 186 3.46 -20.79 -34.10
CA CYS A 186 3.13 -22.09 -33.53
C CYS A 186 4.10 -23.17 -34.02
N ASP A 187 4.78 -23.81 -33.08
CA ASP A 187 5.57 -25.04 -33.27
C ASP A 187 5.43 -25.95 -32.03
N ALA A 188 6.16 -27.06 -31.99
CA ALA A 188 6.09 -28.02 -30.89
C ALA A 188 6.57 -27.45 -29.55
N GLU A 189 7.52 -26.49 -29.57
CA GLU A 189 8.09 -25.86 -28.38
C GLU A 189 7.14 -24.76 -27.87
N THR A 190 6.72 -23.84 -28.74
CA THR A 190 5.81 -22.74 -28.37
C THR A 190 4.44 -23.24 -27.93
N SER A 191 3.98 -24.38 -28.46
CA SER A 191 2.76 -25.05 -27.98
C SER A 191 2.87 -25.51 -26.53
N LYS A 192 4.04 -26.01 -26.10
CA LYS A 192 4.28 -26.41 -24.71
C LYS A 192 4.33 -25.20 -23.79
N TRP A 193 4.97 -24.11 -24.23
CA TRP A 193 5.02 -22.87 -23.49
C TRP A 193 3.64 -22.28 -23.25
N LEU A 194 2.79 -22.24 -24.28
CA LEU A 194 1.40 -21.78 -24.16
C LEU A 194 0.60 -22.65 -23.19
N LYS A 195 0.75 -23.98 -23.29
CA LYS A 195 0.10 -24.89 -22.34
C LYS A 195 0.54 -24.64 -20.90
N LEU A 196 1.84 -24.45 -20.66
CA LEU A 196 2.34 -24.14 -19.32
C LEU A 196 1.84 -22.77 -18.86
N ALA A 197 1.92 -21.73 -19.70
CA ALA A 197 1.41 -20.39 -19.40
C ALA A 197 -0.07 -20.43 -19.01
N ASP A 198 -0.90 -21.16 -19.77
CA ASP A 198 -2.32 -21.37 -19.47
C ASP A 198 -2.53 -22.01 -18.09
N VAL A 199 -1.74 -23.02 -17.72
CA VAL A 199 -1.83 -23.69 -16.41
C VAL A 199 -1.44 -22.75 -15.28
N LEU A 200 -0.31 -22.06 -15.39
CA LEU A 200 0.17 -21.14 -14.36
C LEU A 200 -0.79 -19.96 -14.16
N ALA A 201 -1.40 -19.46 -15.24
CA ALA A 201 -2.34 -18.35 -15.21
C ALA A 201 -3.65 -18.66 -14.48
N GLN A 202 -4.03 -19.94 -14.30
CA GLN A 202 -5.29 -20.32 -13.65
C GLN A 202 -5.41 -19.82 -12.22
N GLU A 203 -4.29 -19.65 -11.53
CA GLU A 203 -4.26 -19.11 -10.17
C GLU A 203 -4.49 -17.58 -10.13
N SER A 204 -4.28 -16.87 -11.23
CA SER A 204 -4.46 -15.40 -11.31
C SER A 204 -5.73 -15.00 -12.05
N TRP A 205 -6.12 -15.75 -13.08
CA TRP A 205 -7.22 -15.40 -13.98
C TRP A 205 -8.59 -15.45 -13.26
N GLY A 206 -9.14 -14.27 -12.93
CA GLY A 206 -10.39 -14.15 -12.18
C GLY A 206 -10.24 -14.49 -10.69
N ARG A 207 -9.04 -14.33 -10.15
CA ARG A 207 -8.70 -14.61 -8.75
C ARG A 207 -8.09 -13.37 -8.09
N TRP A 208 -8.03 -13.40 -6.77
CA TRP A 208 -7.34 -12.38 -5.98
C TRP A 208 -5.84 -12.65 -5.98
N SER A 209 -5.04 -11.62 -6.21
CA SER A 209 -3.61 -11.64 -5.88
C SER A 209 -3.42 -12.02 -4.42
N ILE A 210 -2.39 -12.81 -4.15
CA ILE A 210 -1.98 -13.11 -2.78
C ILE A 210 -1.11 -11.99 -2.18
N GLU A 211 -0.68 -11.03 -2.98
CA GLU A 211 0.28 -9.98 -2.61
C GLU A 211 -0.41 -8.79 -1.92
N ASP A 212 0.28 -8.21 -0.93
CA ASP A 212 -0.15 -7.00 -0.22
C ASP A 212 1.01 -5.99 -0.23
N THR A 213 1.14 -5.31 -1.35
CA THR A 213 2.24 -4.37 -1.60
C THR A 213 1.88 -3.45 -2.76
N GLY A 214 2.17 -2.16 -2.62
CA GLY A 214 1.97 -1.17 -3.68
C GLY A 214 2.81 -1.48 -4.94
N HIS A 215 3.97 -2.11 -4.78
CA HIS A 215 4.92 -2.39 -5.85
C HIS A 215 4.55 -3.64 -6.68
N TYR A 216 4.27 -4.78 -6.03
CA TYR A 216 4.14 -6.06 -6.75
C TYR A 216 2.75 -6.33 -7.32
N ILE A 217 1.70 -5.75 -6.71
CA ILE A 217 0.35 -5.84 -7.29
C ILE A 217 0.32 -5.23 -8.70
N SER A 218 1.06 -4.13 -8.93
CA SER A 218 1.12 -3.49 -10.25
C SER A 218 1.80 -4.39 -11.29
N LEU A 219 2.88 -5.08 -10.92
CA LEU A 219 3.57 -6.05 -11.76
C LEU A 219 2.65 -7.23 -12.12
N TRP A 220 1.94 -7.78 -11.14
CA TRP A 220 0.99 -8.87 -11.34
C TRP A 220 -0.17 -8.46 -12.27
N LEU A 221 -0.78 -7.29 -12.02
CA LEU A 221 -1.90 -6.80 -12.81
C LEU A 221 -1.47 -6.51 -14.25
N HIS A 222 -0.35 -5.82 -14.43
CA HIS A 222 0.26 -5.57 -15.74
C HIS A 222 0.48 -6.87 -16.51
N ALA A 223 1.14 -7.85 -15.88
CA ALA A 223 1.41 -9.12 -16.52
C ALA A 223 0.12 -9.86 -16.91
N SER A 224 -0.92 -9.76 -16.09
CA SER A 224 -2.25 -10.32 -16.36
C SER A 224 -2.94 -9.66 -17.56
N ILE A 225 -2.90 -8.32 -17.65
CA ILE A 225 -3.40 -7.55 -18.80
C ILE A 225 -2.69 -8.00 -20.09
N ARG A 226 -1.36 -8.04 -20.06
CA ARG A 226 -0.55 -8.36 -21.25
C ARG A 226 -0.66 -9.82 -21.66
N TYR A 227 -0.88 -10.73 -20.71
CA TYR A 227 -1.25 -12.11 -20.98
C TYR A 227 -2.62 -12.22 -21.68
N ALA A 228 -3.64 -11.53 -21.17
CA ALA A 228 -4.97 -11.51 -21.77
C ALA A 228 -4.95 -10.99 -23.22
N GLN A 229 -4.08 -10.01 -23.50
CA GLN A 229 -3.78 -9.53 -24.85
C GLN A 229 -3.12 -10.59 -25.73
N ALA A 230 -2.05 -11.22 -25.26
CA ALA A 230 -1.29 -12.20 -26.03
C ALA A 230 -2.14 -13.40 -26.48
N ILE A 231 -3.16 -13.78 -25.70
CA ILE A 231 -4.07 -14.89 -26.02
C ILE A 231 -5.41 -14.45 -26.63
N GLY A 232 -5.61 -13.15 -26.88
CA GLY A 232 -6.84 -12.61 -27.48
C GLY A 232 -8.10 -12.73 -26.62
N LYS A 233 -7.97 -12.68 -25.29
CA LYS A 233 -9.10 -12.84 -24.33
C LYS A 233 -9.33 -11.61 -23.43
N GLU A 234 -8.86 -10.44 -23.82
CA GLU A 234 -9.05 -9.18 -23.06
C GLU A 234 -10.49 -8.93 -22.66
N LYS A 235 -11.44 -9.03 -23.58
CA LYS A 235 -12.86 -8.79 -23.29
C LYS A 235 -13.36 -9.63 -22.11
N LYS A 236 -12.95 -10.90 -22.05
CA LYS A 236 -13.31 -11.81 -20.95
C LYS A 236 -12.60 -11.42 -19.65
N PHE A 237 -11.34 -11.02 -19.71
CA PHE A 237 -10.56 -10.59 -18.56
C PHE A 237 -11.18 -9.38 -17.86
N TYR A 238 -11.55 -8.35 -18.62
CA TYR A 238 -12.11 -7.11 -18.06
C TYR A 238 -13.57 -7.23 -17.59
N GLN A 239 -14.30 -8.26 -18.02
CA GLN A 239 -15.64 -8.57 -17.51
C GLN A 239 -15.64 -9.15 -16.08
N MET A 240 -14.48 -9.55 -15.56
CA MET A 240 -14.38 -10.18 -14.25
C MET A 240 -14.45 -9.14 -13.12
N PRO A 241 -15.29 -9.35 -12.10
CA PRO A 241 -15.36 -8.46 -10.94
C PRO A 241 -14.00 -8.30 -10.24
N GLN A 242 -13.25 -9.40 -10.09
CA GLN A 242 -11.91 -9.39 -9.47
C GLN A 242 -10.93 -8.51 -10.24
N THR A 243 -10.99 -8.53 -11.56
CA THR A 243 -10.15 -7.67 -12.41
C THR A 243 -10.49 -6.20 -12.19
N LYS A 244 -11.78 -5.83 -12.30
CA LYS A 244 -12.22 -4.44 -12.11
C LYS A 244 -11.85 -3.90 -10.73
N TRP A 245 -11.94 -4.75 -9.70
CA TRP A 245 -11.62 -4.40 -8.32
C TRP A 245 -10.24 -3.76 -8.19
N TYR A 246 -9.20 -4.29 -8.83
CA TYR A 246 -7.84 -3.73 -8.72
C TYR A 246 -7.70 -2.33 -9.31
N PHE A 247 -8.46 -2.00 -10.37
CA PHE A 247 -8.47 -0.65 -10.93
C PHE A 247 -9.22 0.32 -10.02
N ASP A 248 -10.39 -0.09 -9.50
CA ASP A 248 -11.16 0.72 -8.55
C ASP A 248 -10.35 0.95 -7.26
N TYR A 249 -9.68 -0.11 -6.77
CA TYR A 249 -8.86 -0.09 -5.56
C TYR A 249 -7.75 0.96 -5.69
N MET A 250 -6.97 0.91 -6.77
CA MET A 250 -5.87 1.86 -6.95
C MET A 250 -6.39 3.29 -7.19
N ALA A 251 -7.46 3.47 -7.97
CA ALA A 251 -8.04 4.80 -8.21
C ALA A 251 -8.54 5.47 -6.92
N LYS A 252 -8.99 4.68 -5.93
CA LYS A 252 -9.42 5.16 -4.61
C LYS A 252 -8.27 5.30 -3.60
N LEU A 253 -7.22 4.49 -3.74
CA LEU A 253 -6.09 4.42 -2.81
C LEU A 253 -5.08 5.58 -2.95
N ILE A 254 -4.95 6.20 -4.14
CA ILE A 254 -3.98 7.30 -4.30
C ILE A 254 -4.29 8.49 -3.38
N THR A 255 -3.24 9.23 -3.00
CA THR A 255 -3.42 10.52 -2.33
C THR A 255 -4.08 11.54 -3.27
N PRO A 256 -4.69 12.61 -2.74
CA PRO A 256 -5.29 13.67 -3.55
C PRO A 256 -4.36 14.31 -4.60
N TYR A 257 -3.05 14.29 -4.35
CA TYR A 257 -2.02 14.84 -5.25
C TYR A 257 -1.31 13.78 -6.10
N GLY A 258 -1.73 12.51 -6.04
CA GLY A 258 -1.27 11.46 -6.96
C GLY A 258 -0.15 10.56 -6.46
N GLN A 259 0.25 10.67 -5.20
CA GLN A 259 1.18 9.69 -4.63
C GLN A 259 0.46 8.35 -4.48
N VAL A 260 1.11 7.28 -4.94
CA VAL A 260 0.77 5.91 -4.58
C VAL A 260 1.34 5.66 -3.17
N PRO A 261 0.51 5.37 -2.16
CA PRO A 261 1.01 5.09 -0.82
C PRO A 261 1.92 3.85 -0.78
N ASP A 262 2.95 3.90 0.05
CA ASP A 262 3.86 2.77 0.27
C ASP A 262 3.30 1.87 1.37
N PHE A 263 3.23 0.56 1.09
CA PHE A 263 2.93 -0.53 2.04
C PHE A 263 3.51 -1.84 1.50
N GLY A 264 3.81 -2.77 2.40
CA GLY A 264 4.57 -3.98 2.07
C GLY A 264 5.91 -3.65 1.40
N ASP A 265 6.39 -4.56 0.56
CA ASP A 265 7.66 -4.42 -0.16
C ASP A 265 7.60 -3.35 -1.25
N THR A 266 7.62 -2.08 -0.85
CA THR A 266 7.53 -0.91 -1.73
C THR A 266 8.54 0.15 -1.30
N HIS A 267 9.07 0.91 -2.26
CA HIS A 267 9.83 2.13 -1.99
C HIS A 267 9.07 3.36 -2.45
N PHE A 268 9.39 4.49 -1.85
CA PHE A 268 8.81 5.79 -2.18
C PHE A 268 8.85 6.07 -3.69
N ASN A 269 7.66 6.27 -4.25
CA ASN A 269 7.47 6.59 -5.66
C ASN A 269 8.16 5.57 -6.61
N SER A 270 8.12 4.28 -6.27
CA SER A 270 8.55 3.19 -7.15
C SER A 270 7.38 2.64 -7.99
N ASN A 271 7.66 2.10 -9.17
CA ASN A 271 6.68 1.48 -10.09
C ASN A 271 5.43 2.29 -10.46
N TRP A 272 5.41 3.60 -10.21
CA TRP A 272 4.30 4.49 -10.53
C TRP A 272 3.89 4.41 -12.01
N TYR A 273 4.86 4.19 -12.92
CA TYR A 273 4.63 4.09 -14.36
C TYR A 273 3.87 2.82 -14.77
N ILE A 274 3.91 1.76 -13.96
CA ILE A 274 3.13 0.53 -14.20
C ILE A 274 1.67 0.77 -13.79
N TRP A 275 1.46 1.44 -12.65
CA TRP A 275 0.11 1.85 -12.24
C TRP A 275 -0.52 2.81 -13.24
N LEU A 276 0.26 3.76 -13.77
CA LEU A 276 -0.16 4.65 -14.85
C LEU A 276 -0.67 3.87 -16.05
N GLU A 277 0.11 2.92 -16.56
CA GLU A 277 -0.28 2.08 -17.69
C GLU A 277 -1.56 1.29 -17.41
N CYS A 278 -1.64 0.63 -16.26
CA CYS A 278 -2.84 -0.10 -15.86
C CYS A 278 -4.06 0.83 -15.83
N LEU A 279 -3.95 2.00 -15.19
CA LEU A 279 -5.07 2.93 -15.05
C LEU A 279 -5.50 3.57 -16.37
N GLU A 280 -4.59 3.87 -17.29
CA GLU A 280 -4.95 4.30 -18.66
C GLU A 280 -5.77 3.23 -19.37
N LYS A 281 -5.30 1.97 -19.31
CA LYS A 281 -6.03 0.84 -19.88
C LYS A 281 -7.40 0.65 -19.24
N GLY A 282 -7.47 0.71 -17.91
CA GLY A 282 -8.71 0.61 -17.15
C GLY A 282 -9.68 1.74 -17.48
N ALA A 283 -9.19 2.98 -17.59
CA ALA A 283 -9.99 4.15 -17.93
C ALA A 283 -10.65 4.00 -19.30
N SER A 284 -9.89 3.58 -20.31
CA SER A 284 -10.39 3.33 -21.67
C SER A 284 -11.40 2.18 -21.73
N VAL A 285 -11.09 1.03 -21.12
CA VAL A 285 -11.96 -0.16 -21.19
C VAL A 285 -13.26 0.03 -20.40
N TYR A 286 -13.19 0.61 -19.20
CA TYR A 286 -14.34 0.83 -18.33
C TYR A 286 -15.02 2.17 -18.54
N GLN A 287 -14.48 3.02 -19.43
CA GLN A 287 -14.96 4.39 -19.66
C GLN A 287 -15.08 5.17 -18.34
N CYS A 288 -14.06 5.04 -17.48
CA CYS A 288 -14.08 5.53 -16.12
C CYS A 288 -13.25 6.82 -15.96
N PRO A 289 -13.89 8.00 -15.82
CA PRO A 289 -13.16 9.26 -15.72
C PRO A 289 -12.37 9.41 -14.41
N HIS A 290 -12.69 8.63 -13.37
CA HIS A 290 -11.92 8.59 -12.12
C HIS A 290 -10.59 7.84 -12.28
N MET A 291 -10.56 6.77 -13.07
CA MET A 291 -9.30 6.07 -13.41
C MET A 291 -8.39 6.97 -14.25
N LYS A 292 -8.97 7.72 -15.21
CA LYS A 292 -8.24 8.71 -16.00
C LYS A 292 -7.66 9.83 -15.12
N TYR A 293 -8.44 10.31 -14.16
CA TYR A 293 -7.96 11.28 -13.16
C TYR A 293 -6.79 10.72 -12.34
N ALA A 294 -6.89 9.48 -11.86
CA ALA A 294 -5.83 8.85 -11.08
C ALA A 294 -4.53 8.68 -11.90
N ALA A 295 -4.63 8.21 -13.15
CA ALA A 295 -3.51 8.13 -14.09
C ALA A 295 -2.81 9.50 -14.26
N GLN A 296 -3.60 10.55 -14.51
CA GLN A 296 -3.07 11.92 -14.62
C GLN A 296 -2.32 12.35 -13.35
N LYS A 297 -2.90 12.14 -12.17
CA LYS A 297 -2.29 12.56 -10.90
C LYS A 297 -1.00 11.81 -10.58
N ILE A 298 -0.96 10.50 -10.85
CA ILE A 298 0.25 9.68 -10.67
C ILE A 298 1.40 10.22 -11.53
N TRP A 299 1.13 10.54 -12.80
CA TRP A 299 2.14 11.14 -13.68
C TRP A 299 2.62 12.50 -13.18
N GLU A 300 1.70 13.39 -12.82
CA GLU A 300 2.02 14.72 -12.30
C GLU A 300 2.93 14.64 -11.07
N PHE A 301 2.58 13.77 -10.11
CA PHE A 301 3.38 13.56 -8.92
C PHE A 301 4.75 12.98 -9.24
N ALA A 302 4.81 11.93 -10.05
CA ALA A 302 6.06 11.29 -10.41
C ALA A 302 7.00 12.23 -11.17
N LYS A 303 6.46 13.06 -12.07
CA LYS A 303 7.21 14.10 -12.78
C LYS A 303 7.81 15.10 -11.79
N HIS A 304 7.01 15.58 -10.83
CA HIS A 304 7.47 16.51 -9.81
C HIS A 304 8.62 15.92 -8.96
N VAL A 305 8.43 14.72 -8.41
CA VAL A 305 9.46 14.04 -7.59
C VAL A 305 10.75 13.82 -8.39
N SER A 306 10.61 13.42 -9.65
CA SER A 306 11.76 13.13 -10.52
C SER A 306 12.52 14.41 -10.89
N GLN A 307 11.83 15.52 -11.16
CA GLN A 307 12.45 16.83 -11.38
C GLN A 307 13.20 17.32 -10.15
N GLN A 308 12.60 17.19 -8.96
CA GLN A 308 13.22 17.66 -7.71
C GLN A 308 14.52 16.90 -7.39
N THR A 309 14.60 15.62 -7.77
CA THR A 309 15.75 14.75 -7.47
C THR A 309 16.75 14.66 -8.63
N ALA A 310 16.47 15.29 -9.77
CA ALA A 310 17.38 15.36 -10.90
C ALA A 310 18.47 16.43 -10.70
N THR A 311 19.68 16.19 -11.20
CA THR A 311 20.81 17.13 -11.09
C THR A 311 20.59 18.44 -11.86
N ASN A 312 19.81 18.41 -12.94
CA ASN A 312 19.49 19.56 -13.78
C ASN A 312 18.07 20.11 -13.56
N GLY A 313 17.28 19.53 -12.65
CA GLY A 313 15.89 19.92 -12.41
C GLY A 313 14.89 19.52 -13.50
N GLU A 314 15.33 18.81 -14.55
CA GLU A 314 14.47 18.35 -15.63
C GLU A 314 13.89 16.96 -15.34
N PHE A 315 12.80 16.60 -16.02
CA PHE A 315 12.22 15.27 -15.88
C PHE A 315 13.13 14.26 -16.60
N PRO A 316 13.80 13.34 -15.89
CA PRO A 316 14.76 12.44 -16.51
C PRO A 316 14.08 11.47 -17.49
N TYR A 317 14.77 11.20 -18.60
CA TYR A 317 14.34 10.22 -19.57
C TYR A 317 14.82 8.83 -19.20
N SER A 318 13.90 7.86 -19.21
CA SER A 318 14.17 6.46 -18.88
C SER A 318 13.56 5.56 -19.95
N ALA A 319 14.38 4.65 -20.50
CA ALA A 319 13.90 3.67 -21.48
C ALA A 319 12.83 2.73 -20.89
N VAL A 320 12.93 2.43 -19.60
CA VAL A 320 11.94 1.62 -18.87
C VAL A 320 10.61 2.35 -18.80
N VAL A 321 10.60 3.59 -18.30
CA VAL A 321 9.38 4.41 -18.19
C VAL A 321 8.76 4.60 -19.57
N ALA A 322 9.56 4.96 -20.57
CA ALA A 322 9.08 5.16 -21.94
C ALA A 322 8.48 3.89 -22.54
N SER A 323 9.03 2.71 -22.22
CA SER A 323 8.48 1.43 -22.68
C SER A 323 7.11 1.13 -22.09
N HIS A 324 6.78 1.67 -20.92
CA HIS A 324 5.41 1.62 -20.37
C HIS A 324 4.52 2.72 -20.96
N CYS A 325 5.10 3.89 -21.28
CA CYS A 325 4.41 4.94 -22.01
C CYS A 325 3.97 4.51 -23.42
N THR A 326 4.66 3.56 -24.09
CA THR A 326 4.17 3.04 -25.39
C THR A 326 2.80 2.37 -25.26
N PHE A 327 2.57 1.65 -24.16
CA PHE A 327 1.26 1.07 -23.84
C PHE A 327 0.27 2.16 -23.44
N CYS A 328 0.68 3.15 -22.64
CA CYS A 328 -0.18 4.29 -22.31
C CYS A 328 -0.65 5.02 -23.58
N TYR A 329 0.24 5.24 -24.56
CA TYR A 329 -0.09 5.84 -25.85
C TYR A 329 -1.15 5.01 -26.61
N GLN A 330 -0.99 3.69 -26.62
CA GLN A 330 -1.90 2.78 -27.34
C GLN A 330 -3.26 2.66 -26.66
N ASP A 331 -3.30 2.70 -25.32
CA ASP A 331 -4.48 2.41 -24.52
C ASP A 331 -5.25 3.69 -24.11
N ALA A 332 -4.62 4.88 -24.17
CA ALA A 332 -5.23 6.15 -23.78
C ALA A 332 -6.48 6.50 -24.61
N ASP A 333 -7.52 6.97 -23.93
CA ASP A 333 -8.71 7.58 -24.51
C ASP A 333 -8.65 9.10 -24.31
N ASP A 334 -8.33 9.83 -25.39
CA ASP A 334 -8.15 11.30 -25.36
C ASP A 334 -9.47 12.07 -25.26
N GLU A 335 -10.60 11.42 -25.54
CA GLU A 335 -11.94 12.01 -25.42
C GLU A 335 -12.49 11.88 -23.99
N LEU A 336 -11.94 10.96 -23.20
CA LEU A 336 -12.34 10.76 -21.81
C LEU A 336 -11.80 11.87 -20.90
N VAL A 337 -12.70 12.72 -20.40
CA VAL A 337 -12.35 13.82 -19.50
C VAL A 337 -12.17 13.30 -18.06
N PRO A 338 -11.01 13.54 -17.42
CA PRO A 338 -10.77 13.10 -16.05
C PRO A 338 -11.72 13.80 -15.06
N LYS A 339 -12.24 13.05 -14.08
CA LYS A 339 -13.15 13.56 -13.05
C LYS A 339 -12.57 13.32 -11.67
N ILE A 340 -12.42 14.40 -10.89
CA ILE A 340 -12.04 14.34 -9.48
C ILE A 340 -13.12 13.52 -8.72
N PRO A 341 -12.74 12.53 -7.91
CA PRO A 341 -13.69 11.81 -7.07
C PRO A 341 -14.30 12.71 -5.98
N ASP A 342 -15.50 12.37 -5.51
CA ASP A 342 -16.21 13.09 -4.44
C ASP A 342 -16.30 12.29 -3.13
N THR A 343 -15.64 11.12 -3.07
CA THR A 343 -15.60 10.29 -1.86
C THR A 343 -14.78 10.95 -0.75
N LYS A 344 -15.23 10.77 0.49
CA LYS A 344 -14.49 11.18 1.70
C LYS A 344 -13.74 9.97 2.27
N SER A 345 -13.70 9.83 3.59
CA SER A 345 -13.16 8.65 4.24
C SER A 345 -13.92 7.40 3.79
N GLU A 346 -13.21 6.30 3.53
CA GLU A 346 -13.83 5.06 3.06
C GLU A 346 -13.04 3.82 3.44
N LEU A 347 -13.77 2.71 3.62
CA LEU A 347 -13.21 1.37 3.42
C LEU A 347 -12.92 1.19 1.94
N LEU A 348 -11.67 0.88 1.61
CA LEU A 348 -11.24 0.71 0.23
C LEU A 348 -11.77 -0.63 -0.32
N LEU A 349 -13.04 -0.57 -0.76
CA LEU A 349 -13.86 -1.59 -1.41
C LEU A 349 -14.38 -2.73 -0.52
N ASP A 350 -13.51 -3.48 0.16
CA ASP A 350 -13.96 -4.62 0.99
C ASP A 350 -13.01 -4.97 2.15
N ASP A 351 -13.46 -5.92 2.98
CA ASP A 351 -12.75 -6.45 4.16
C ASP A 351 -12.15 -7.85 3.94
N LEU A 352 -12.14 -8.34 2.71
CA LEU A 352 -11.61 -9.66 2.35
C LEU A 352 -10.19 -9.55 1.76
N VAL A 353 -9.97 -8.59 0.86
CA VAL A 353 -8.73 -8.38 0.10
C VAL A 353 -8.31 -6.92 0.21
N GLY A 354 -7.00 -6.66 0.29
CA GLY A 354 -6.45 -5.31 0.39
C GLY A 354 -6.54 -4.75 1.80
N LYS A 355 -7.70 -4.85 2.47
CA LYS A 355 -7.93 -4.48 3.89
C LYS A 355 -7.26 -3.14 4.27
N LYS A 356 -7.78 -2.06 3.69
CA LYS A 356 -7.29 -0.69 3.89
C LYS A 356 -8.44 0.27 4.21
N LEU A 357 -8.21 1.18 5.15
CA LEU A 357 -9.08 2.31 5.42
C LEU A 357 -8.34 3.60 5.01
N ALA A 358 -9.00 4.44 4.22
CA ALA A 358 -8.48 5.76 3.87
C ALA A 358 -9.33 6.83 4.56
N PHE A 359 -8.71 7.65 5.40
CA PHE A 359 -9.33 8.83 6.00
C PHE A 359 -8.94 10.04 5.18
N ARG A 360 -9.89 10.88 4.77
CA ARG A 360 -9.57 12.08 3.99
C ARG A 360 -10.57 13.21 4.19
N SER A 361 -10.10 14.46 4.12
CA SER A 361 -10.97 15.65 4.09
C SER A 361 -11.59 15.89 2.71
N GLY A 362 -10.95 15.39 1.65
CA GLY A 362 -11.37 15.57 0.26
C GLY A 362 -10.34 15.08 -0.75
N TRP A 363 -10.37 15.67 -1.94
CA TRP A 363 -9.54 15.31 -3.10
C TRP A 363 -8.79 16.49 -3.72
N LYS A 364 -8.82 17.67 -3.09
CA LYS A 364 -7.96 18.77 -3.48
C LYS A 364 -6.50 18.42 -3.14
N PRO A 365 -5.51 18.90 -3.89
CA PRO A 365 -4.12 18.52 -3.66
C PRO A 365 -3.58 18.84 -2.26
N ASP A 366 -4.22 19.76 -1.54
CA ASP A 366 -3.89 20.21 -0.18
C ASP A 366 -4.68 19.49 0.93
N ASP A 367 -5.68 18.69 0.57
CA ASP A 367 -6.51 17.94 1.53
C ASP A 367 -5.71 16.91 2.33
N THR A 368 -6.22 16.60 3.52
CA THR A 368 -5.66 15.60 4.42
C THR A 368 -5.94 14.20 3.90
N TYR A 369 -4.96 13.31 4.02
CA TYR A 369 -5.11 11.90 3.74
C TYR A 369 -4.31 11.04 4.72
N MET A 370 -4.95 10.04 5.31
CA MET A 370 -4.30 9.02 6.13
C MET A 370 -4.70 7.61 5.67
N LEU A 371 -3.72 6.72 5.54
CA LEU A 371 -3.92 5.31 5.20
C LEU A 371 -3.64 4.43 6.41
N LEU A 372 -4.64 3.64 6.81
CA LEU A 372 -4.50 2.55 7.76
C LEU A 372 -4.42 1.23 6.99
N ASN A 373 -3.31 0.50 7.14
CA ASN A 373 -3.17 -0.88 6.69
C ASN A 373 -3.56 -1.84 7.81
N TYR A 374 -4.50 -2.75 7.54
CA TYR A 374 -4.83 -3.84 8.45
C TYR A 374 -4.90 -5.20 7.73
N CYS A 375 -4.21 -5.33 6.59
CA CYS A 375 -4.20 -6.56 5.80
C CYS A 375 -3.30 -7.63 6.43
N ASP A 376 -3.90 -8.73 6.84
CA ASP A 376 -3.20 -9.97 7.19
C ASP A 376 -2.93 -10.82 5.91
N GLU A 377 -2.41 -12.04 6.09
CA GLU A 377 -2.28 -13.00 4.97
C GLU A 377 -3.64 -13.50 4.44
N GLY A 378 -4.73 -13.31 5.19
CA GLY A 378 -6.06 -13.79 4.86
C GLY A 378 -6.21 -15.32 4.83
N GLN A 379 -7.43 -15.78 4.60
CA GLN A 379 -7.78 -17.22 4.58
C GLN A 379 -7.90 -17.81 3.16
N TYR A 380 -7.65 -17.02 2.11
CA TYR A 380 -7.76 -17.46 0.72
C TYR A 380 -6.42 -17.96 0.15
N ALA A 381 -6.46 -18.65 -0.99
CA ALA A 381 -5.27 -19.09 -1.73
C ALA A 381 -4.27 -19.93 -0.90
N ARG A 382 -4.79 -20.80 -0.02
CA ARG A 382 -3.99 -21.65 0.88
C ARG A 382 -2.92 -22.47 0.14
N VAL A 383 -3.29 -23.14 -0.95
CA VAL A 383 -2.38 -24.03 -1.68
C VAL A 383 -1.21 -23.28 -2.34
N PRO A 384 -1.43 -22.23 -3.16
CA PRO A 384 -0.31 -21.48 -3.73
C PRO A 384 0.54 -20.78 -2.64
N ARG A 385 -0.06 -20.28 -1.55
CA ARG A 385 0.72 -19.75 -0.40
C ARG A 385 1.60 -20.83 0.24
N GLN A 386 1.08 -22.04 0.42
CA GLN A 386 1.86 -23.17 0.94
C GLN A 386 2.98 -23.57 -0.01
N TYR A 387 2.72 -23.58 -1.33
CA TYR A 387 3.75 -23.82 -2.33
C TYR A 387 4.89 -22.80 -2.21
N LEU A 388 4.58 -21.51 -2.07
CA LEU A 388 5.62 -20.49 -1.86
C LEU A 388 6.39 -20.72 -0.55
N ARG A 389 5.74 -21.10 0.55
CA ARG A 389 6.40 -21.41 1.85
C ARG A 389 7.42 -22.52 1.74
N THR A 390 7.18 -23.48 0.86
CA THR A 390 8.08 -24.61 0.63
C THR A 390 9.12 -24.35 -0.46
N THR A 391 9.03 -23.21 -1.14
CA THR A 391 9.82 -22.92 -2.36
C THR A 391 10.73 -21.71 -2.18
N LEU A 392 10.32 -20.70 -1.41
CA LEU A 392 11.07 -19.47 -1.17
C LEU A 392 11.63 -19.44 0.25
N SER A 393 12.92 -19.12 0.36
CA SER A 393 13.60 -18.93 1.64
C SER A 393 13.35 -17.51 2.17
N VAL A 394 12.13 -17.25 2.63
CA VAL A 394 11.72 -15.95 3.15
C VAL A 394 11.08 -16.13 4.52
N ARG A 395 11.73 -15.61 5.57
CA ARG A 395 11.27 -15.74 6.97
C ARG A 395 10.70 -14.44 7.52
N ALA A 396 11.15 -13.30 6.99
CA ALA A 396 10.87 -11.96 7.51
C ALA A 396 9.80 -11.19 6.74
N GLU A 397 9.23 -11.77 5.69
CA GLU A 397 8.08 -11.23 4.95
C GLU A 397 6.90 -12.18 5.09
N LYS A 398 5.69 -11.66 4.94
CA LYS A 398 4.56 -12.50 4.51
C LYS A 398 4.94 -13.13 3.18
N MET A 399 4.39 -14.32 2.88
CA MET A 399 4.81 -15.14 1.73
C MET A 399 4.44 -14.58 0.35
N HIS A 400 4.22 -13.28 0.28
CA HIS A 400 3.61 -12.51 -0.79
C HIS A 400 3.98 -11.02 -0.69
N HIS A 401 5.19 -10.72 -0.22
CA HIS A 401 5.73 -9.35 -0.20
C HIS A 401 5.05 -8.36 0.76
N GLY A 402 4.18 -8.84 1.66
CA GLY A 402 3.63 -8.01 2.75
C GLY A 402 4.56 -7.98 3.97
N HIS A 403 4.40 -6.97 4.82
CA HIS A 403 5.19 -6.77 6.05
C HIS A 403 4.41 -7.19 7.30
N ASN A 404 5.04 -7.12 8.47
CA ASN A 404 4.36 -7.20 9.76
C ASN A 404 3.76 -5.81 10.09
N ASP A 405 2.91 -5.28 9.22
CA ASP A 405 2.43 -3.90 9.25
C ASP A 405 0.90 -3.79 9.48
N GLU A 406 0.29 -4.85 10.03
CA GLU A 406 -1.12 -4.85 10.37
C GLU A 406 -1.46 -3.79 11.43
N ASN A 407 -2.62 -3.16 11.24
CA ASN A 407 -3.09 -2.01 11.99
C ASN A 407 -2.15 -0.81 11.97
N SER A 408 -1.18 -0.71 11.05
CA SER A 408 -0.26 0.42 10.99
C SER A 408 -0.82 1.62 10.22
N VAL A 409 -0.44 2.83 10.66
CA VAL A 409 -0.62 4.04 9.85
C VAL A 409 0.54 4.11 8.84
N SER A 410 0.30 3.68 7.60
CA SER A 410 1.33 3.60 6.55
C SER A 410 1.65 4.97 5.95
N LEU A 411 0.70 5.90 5.94
CA LEU A 411 0.87 7.24 5.38
C LEU A 411 -0.06 8.23 6.07
N LEU A 412 0.46 9.40 6.45
CA LEU A 412 -0.33 10.58 6.83
C LEU A 412 0.23 11.80 6.10
N VAL A 413 -0.63 12.54 5.41
CA VAL A 413 -0.25 13.72 4.63
C VAL A 413 -1.25 14.86 4.82
N ARG A 414 -0.74 16.08 4.79
CA ARG A 414 -1.53 17.32 4.82
C ARG A 414 -0.83 18.38 3.99
N ASN A 415 -1.55 19.10 3.14
CA ASN A 415 -0.97 20.14 2.28
C ASN A 415 0.29 19.66 1.52
N LYS A 416 0.25 18.41 1.01
CA LYS A 416 1.39 17.72 0.35
C LYS A 416 2.65 17.53 1.20
N ASN A 417 2.59 17.77 2.51
CA ASN A 417 3.64 17.40 3.45
C ASN A 417 3.41 15.96 3.89
N ILE A 418 4.45 15.13 3.80
CA ILE A 418 4.43 13.77 4.34
C ILE A 418 4.77 13.83 5.83
N LEU A 419 3.82 13.46 6.68
CA LEU A 419 3.90 13.59 8.12
C LEU A 419 4.21 12.26 8.80
N LEU A 420 3.70 11.15 8.25
CA LEU A 420 4.09 9.78 8.58
C LEU A 420 4.25 8.98 7.28
N CYS A 421 5.18 8.03 7.26
CA CYS A 421 5.36 7.09 6.15
C CYS A 421 5.76 5.69 6.65
N ASP A 422 5.62 4.67 5.80
CA ASP A 422 5.97 3.29 6.09
C ASP A 422 7.50 3.05 6.18
N GLY A 423 7.91 1.85 6.63
CA GLY A 423 9.30 1.47 6.89
C GLY A 423 10.15 1.30 5.63
N GLY A 424 9.49 1.19 4.47
CA GLY A 424 10.10 0.97 3.16
C GLY A 424 10.45 -0.51 2.94
N TYR A 425 10.74 -0.88 1.69
CA TYR A 425 10.84 -2.28 1.25
C TYR A 425 11.74 -3.19 2.12
N ARG A 426 13.07 -3.12 1.95
CA ARG A 426 14.03 -3.95 2.70
C ARG A 426 15.41 -3.31 2.74
N GLU A 427 16.13 -3.45 3.86
CA GLU A 427 17.49 -2.92 4.05
C GLU A 427 18.52 -3.56 3.10
N ARG A 428 18.53 -4.89 3.00
CA ARG A 428 19.46 -5.67 2.16
C ARG A 428 18.85 -7.01 1.72
N LEU A 429 19.53 -7.69 0.81
CA LEU A 429 19.24 -9.06 0.37
C LEU A 429 19.99 -10.10 1.24
N PRO A 430 19.51 -11.36 1.37
CA PRO A 430 18.20 -11.88 0.96
C PRO A 430 17.07 -11.53 1.95
N ASN A 431 17.42 -11.20 3.20
CA ASN A 431 16.51 -10.73 4.26
C ASN A 431 16.80 -9.26 4.58
N GLY A 432 15.79 -8.49 4.96
CA GLY A 432 15.95 -7.09 5.37
C GLY A 432 15.02 -6.74 6.53
N LYS A 433 15.50 -5.86 7.42
CA LYS A 433 14.88 -5.62 8.72
C LYS A 433 13.57 -4.83 8.66
N TYR A 434 13.41 -3.95 7.66
CA TYR A 434 12.28 -3.00 7.56
C TYR A 434 10.90 -3.62 7.45
N ARG A 435 10.81 -4.95 7.29
CA ARG A 435 9.56 -5.71 7.27
C ARG A 435 9.03 -6.10 8.64
N ALA A 436 9.90 -6.03 9.65
CA ALA A 436 9.55 -6.39 11.00
C ALA A 436 8.63 -5.34 11.62
N ASP A 437 7.78 -5.78 12.54
CA ASP A 437 6.76 -5.00 13.23
C ASP A 437 7.27 -3.66 13.79
N ILE A 438 8.51 -3.65 14.30
CA ILE A 438 9.14 -2.49 14.93
C ILE A 438 9.41 -1.29 13.99
N TYR A 439 9.31 -1.46 12.67
CA TYR A 439 9.57 -0.38 11.70
C TYR A 439 8.29 0.29 11.19
N HIS A 440 7.12 -0.09 11.70
CA HIS A 440 5.82 0.44 11.28
C HIS A 440 5.15 1.24 12.40
N ASN A 441 4.22 2.15 12.05
CA ASN A 441 3.52 3.01 13.01
C ASN A 441 2.36 2.23 13.68
N ARG A 442 2.72 1.31 14.59
CA ARG A 442 1.82 0.31 15.21
C ARG A 442 2.27 -0.05 16.63
N LEU A 443 1.51 -0.92 17.30
CA LEU A 443 1.97 -1.60 18.50
C LEU A 443 2.88 -2.79 18.16
N ALA A 444 3.87 -3.05 19.01
CA ALA A 444 4.69 -4.27 19.02
C ALA A 444 4.59 -4.98 20.39
N PHE A 445 4.65 -6.31 20.36
CA PHE A 445 4.44 -7.17 21.53
C PHE A 445 5.65 -8.11 21.73
N ARG A 446 6.17 -8.20 22.95
CA ARG A 446 7.23 -9.15 23.30
C ARG A 446 6.90 -9.86 24.61
N PRO A 447 6.83 -11.21 24.65
CA PRO A 447 6.49 -11.97 25.85
C PRO A 447 7.70 -12.07 26.82
N SER A 448 8.19 -10.92 27.28
CA SER A 448 9.32 -10.77 28.19
C SER A 448 9.28 -9.39 28.84
N LEU A 449 9.91 -9.24 30.01
CA LEU A 449 10.08 -7.95 30.66
C LEU A 449 11.33 -7.23 30.13
N MET A 450 11.17 -5.96 29.80
CA MET A 450 12.27 -5.07 29.51
C MET A 450 12.99 -4.68 30.81
N ASN A 451 14.32 -4.69 30.79
CA ASN A 451 15.13 -4.13 31.87
C ASN A 451 15.41 -2.64 31.60
N ASP A 452 15.69 -1.85 32.64
CA ASP A 452 15.90 -0.40 32.48
C ASP A 452 17.24 -0.01 31.81
N GLN A 453 18.11 -0.98 31.45
CA GLN A 453 19.41 -0.72 30.82
C GLN A 453 19.38 -0.87 29.29
N THR A 454 18.35 -1.50 28.73
CA THR A 454 18.19 -1.71 27.29
C THR A 454 17.18 -0.71 26.73
N GLY A 455 17.53 -0.03 25.63
CA GLY A 455 16.59 0.84 24.90
C GLY A 455 15.45 0.04 24.27
N VAL A 456 14.31 0.70 24.03
CA VAL A 456 13.10 0.02 23.53
C VAL A 456 13.37 -0.66 22.18
N TYR A 457 14.07 0.02 21.28
CA TYR A 457 14.42 -0.50 19.96
C TYR A 457 15.23 -1.80 20.06
N ASP A 458 16.32 -1.79 20.84
CA ASP A 458 17.19 -2.95 21.02
C ASP A 458 16.46 -4.12 21.70
N PHE A 459 15.56 -3.84 22.64
CA PHE A 459 14.76 -4.86 23.31
C PHE A 459 13.73 -5.51 22.36
N LEU A 460 13.07 -4.72 21.52
CA LEU A 460 12.07 -5.23 20.59
C LEU A 460 12.70 -5.97 19.40
N HIS A 461 13.98 -5.76 19.11
CA HIS A 461 14.68 -6.44 18.03
C HIS A 461 14.69 -7.97 18.21
N ASP A 462 14.24 -8.67 17.18
CA ASP A 462 14.25 -10.14 17.12
C ASP A 462 14.78 -10.63 15.75
N SER A 463 14.48 -11.87 15.38
CA SER A 463 14.86 -12.44 14.08
C SER A 463 14.27 -11.71 12.85
N GLY A 464 13.29 -10.83 13.06
CA GLY A 464 12.49 -10.16 12.03
C GLY A 464 11.44 -11.06 11.40
N ALA A 465 11.22 -12.27 11.93
CA ALA A 465 10.27 -13.22 11.35
C ALA A 465 8.83 -12.71 11.36
N TYR A 466 8.04 -13.07 10.34
CA TYR A 466 6.61 -12.75 10.33
C TYR A 466 5.92 -13.41 11.52
N LYS A 467 5.22 -12.59 12.32
CA LYS A 467 4.37 -13.04 13.42
C LYS A 467 2.97 -13.19 12.85
N HIS A 468 2.48 -14.43 12.73
CA HIS A 468 1.19 -14.67 12.11
C HIS A 468 0.07 -13.95 12.88
N THR A 469 -0.71 -13.17 12.13
CA THR A 469 -1.88 -12.46 12.64
C THR A 469 -3.14 -12.78 11.83
N VAL A 470 -4.29 -12.60 12.48
CA VAL A 470 -5.61 -12.55 11.83
C VAL A 470 -6.22 -11.19 12.11
N THR A 471 -6.75 -10.55 11.07
CA THR A 471 -7.36 -9.21 11.18
C THR A 471 -8.81 -9.17 10.71
N GLU A 472 -9.57 -8.26 11.32
CA GLU A 472 -11.00 -8.06 11.07
C GLU A 472 -11.33 -6.57 11.09
N LEU A 473 -12.18 -6.10 10.17
CA LEU A 473 -12.87 -4.82 10.36
C LEU A 473 -14.06 -5.04 11.30
N ILE A 474 -14.02 -4.37 12.45
CA ILE A 474 -15.13 -4.41 13.40
C ILE A 474 -16.17 -3.36 13.02
N HIS A 475 -15.74 -2.10 12.87
CA HIS A 475 -16.61 -0.97 12.54
C HIS A 475 -15.93 0.00 11.57
N PHE A 476 -16.72 0.58 10.68
CA PHE A 476 -16.36 1.77 9.92
C PHE A 476 -17.62 2.61 9.69
N GLN A 477 -17.56 3.88 10.07
CA GLN A 477 -18.66 4.82 9.89
C GLN A 477 -18.12 6.23 9.63
N ASP A 478 -18.46 6.79 8.46
CA ASP A 478 -18.24 8.20 8.13
C ASP A 478 -19.48 8.99 8.54
N PHE A 479 -19.37 9.78 9.61
CA PHE A 479 -20.42 10.69 10.09
C PHE A 479 -20.18 12.08 9.50
N GLU A 480 -21.12 13.02 9.63
CA GLU A 480 -20.90 14.39 9.19
C GLU A 480 -19.76 15.05 9.98
N ARG A 481 -19.78 14.92 11.32
CA ARG A 481 -18.82 15.57 12.21
C ARG A 481 -17.44 14.92 12.27
N LEU A 482 -17.38 13.60 12.14
CA LEU A 482 -16.17 12.79 12.32
C LEU A 482 -16.21 11.50 11.49
N CYS A 483 -15.11 10.77 11.40
CA CYS A 483 -15.09 9.41 10.89
C CYS A 483 -14.57 8.47 11.97
N PHE A 484 -15.25 7.34 12.19
CA PHE A 484 -14.86 6.33 13.17
C PHE A 484 -14.54 5.01 12.49
N SER A 485 -13.47 4.35 12.94
CA SER A 485 -13.21 2.94 12.62
C SER A 485 -12.73 2.18 13.83
N MET A 486 -13.00 0.87 13.84
CA MET A 486 -12.34 -0.08 14.74
C MET A 486 -11.91 -1.31 13.93
N THR A 487 -10.62 -1.65 14.01
CA THR A 487 -10.07 -2.90 13.48
C THR A 487 -9.58 -3.76 14.62
N ARG A 488 -9.62 -5.09 14.44
CA ARG A 488 -9.09 -6.07 15.40
C ARG A 488 -7.97 -6.86 14.75
N MET A 489 -6.93 -7.12 15.53
CA MET A 489 -5.83 -8.01 15.19
C MET A 489 -5.66 -9.03 16.31
N THR A 490 -5.51 -10.30 15.97
CA THR A 490 -5.10 -11.35 16.91
C THR A 490 -3.74 -11.88 16.49
N GLU A 491 -2.75 -11.80 17.37
CA GLU A 491 -1.39 -12.34 17.12
C GLU A 491 -1.20 -13.64 17.89
N GLU A 492 -0.87 -14.70 17.18
CA GLU A 492 -0.72 -16.03 17.77
C GLU A 492 0.52 -16.13 18.65
N ALA A 493 1.65 -15.53 18.22
CA ALA A 493 2.94 -15.66 18.89
C ALA A 493 2.94 -15.07 20.32
N SER A 494 2.33 -13.90 20.49
CA SER A 494 2.23 -13.22 21.79
C SER A 494 0.90 -13.51 22.52
N ASN A 495 -0.03 -14.21 21.86
CA ASN A 495 -1.38 -14.51 22.36
C ASN A 495 -2.14 -13.26 22.83
N VAL A 496 -2.16 -12.23 21.98
CA VAL A 496 -2.83 -10.94 22.25
C VAL A 496 -3.95 -10.68 21.25
N THR A 497 -5.00 -10.01 21.71
CA THR A 497 -6.02 -9.40 20.85
C THR A 497 -5.90 -7.89 20.96
N TRP A 498 -5.70 -7.21 19.84
CA TRP A 498 -5.51 -5.77 19.77
C TRP A 498 -6.60 -5.14 18.91
N ASN A 499 -7.41 -4.27 19.50
CA ASN A 499 -8.34 -3.40 18.79
C ASN A 499 -7.70 -2.02 18.61
N ARG A 500 -7.64 -1.52 17.37
CA ARG A 500 -7.26 -0.12 17.07
C ARG A 500 -8.51 0.65 16.68
N SER A 501 -8.88 1.62 17.49
CA SER A 501 -9.95 2.58 17.18
C SER A 501 -9.34 3.87 16.67
N ILE A 502 -9.85 4.39 15.55
CA ILE A 502 -9.44 5.68 15.00
C ILE A 502 -10.69 6.57 14.89
N THR A 503 -10.60 7.77 15.46
CA THR A 503 -11.59 8.83 15.30
C THR A 503 -10.94 10.03 14.62
N TYR A 504 -11.34 10.31 13.39
CA TYR A 504 -10.88 11.47 12.62
C TYR A 504 -11.89 12.61 12.76
N LEU A 505 -11.52 13.66 13.49
CA LEU A 505 -12.32 14.86 13.71
C LEU A 505 -12.12 15.81 12.53
N LYS A 506 -13.14 15.93 11.67
CA LYS A 506 -13.02 16.59 10.36
C LYS A 506 -12.82 18.10 10.42
N GLU A 507 -13.43 18.78 11.39
CA GLU A 507 -13.33 20.24 11.51
C GLU A 507 -11.93 20.69 11.94
N ASP A 508 -11.32 19.95 12.87
CA ASP A 508 -10.05 20.31 13.50
C ASP A 508 -8.85 19.56 12.89
N ASP A 509 -9.11 18.66 11.93
CA ASP A 509 -8.12 17.80 11.26
C ASP A 509 -7.31 16.91 12.23
N VAL A 510 -7.96 16.41 13.30
CA VAL A 510 -7.30 15.64 14.37
C VAL A 510 -7.63 14.15 14.26
N PHE A 511 -6.63 13.30 14.46
CA PHE A 511 -6.81 11.85 14.56
C PHE A 511 -6.57 11.38 15.99
N ILE A 512 -7.56 10.70 16.56
CA ILE A 512 -7.49 10.10 17.89
C ILE A 512 -7.36 8.59 17.69
N LEU A 513 -6.24 8.02 18.12
CA LEU A 513 -5.99 6.59 18.08
C LEU A 513 -6.06 6.03 19.49
N LEU A 514 -6.95 5.07 19.69
CA LEU A 514 -7.14 4.38 20.96
C LEU A 514 -6.90 2.88 20.72
N ASP A 515 -5.79 2.40 21.23
CA ASP A 515 -5.36 1.00 21.10
C ASP A 515 -5.69 0.25 22.39
N HIS A 516 -6.58 -0.73 22.30
CA HIS A 516 -6.93 -1.62 23.40
C HIS A 516 -6.35 -3.01 23.15
N VAL A 517 -5.46 -3.46 24.04
CA VAL A 517 -4.78 -4.75 23.97
C VAL A 517 -5.27 -5.63 25.09
N ARG A 518 -5.74 -6.83 24.78
CA ARG A 518 -6.09 -7.86 25.75
C ARG A 518 -5.08 -9.00 25.68
N CYS A 519 -4.43 -9.29 26.80
CA CYS A 519 -3.54 -10.45 26.95
C CYS A 519 -4.39 -11.70 27.20
N ASN A 520 -4.42 -12.66 26.26
CA ASN A 520 -5.31 -13.82 26.36
C ASN A 520 -4.77 -14.92 27.29
N GLN A 521 -3.54 -14.77 27.77
CA GLN A 521 -2.88 -15.64 28.73
C GLN A 521 -2.15 -14.84 29.79
N GLU A 522 -1.96 -15.43 30.96
CA GLU A 522 -1.11 -14.88 32.01
C GLU A 522 0.36 -14.97 31.58
N GLY A 523 1.14 -13.92 31.84
CA GLY A 523 2.56 -13.93 31.56
C GLY A 523 3.20 -12.55 31.54
N ASP A 524 4.52 -12.54 31.37
CA ASP A 524 5.30 -11.32 31.24
C ASP A 524 5.16 -10.77 29.81
N MET A 525 4.87 -9.47 29.69
CA MET A 525 4.68 -8.83 28.40
C MET A 525 5.21 -7.40 28.42
N THR A 526 5.90 -7.06 27.35
CA THR A 526 6.20 -5.68 26.97
C THR A 526 5.36 -5.31 25.76
N ILE A 527 4.60 -4.23 25.88
CA ILE A 527 3.77 -3.66 24.81
C ILE A 527 4.30 -2.27 24.52
N ALA A 528 4.69 -2.00 23.27
CA ALA A 528 5.25 -0.72 22.87
C ALA A 528 4.47 -0.12 21.69
N ASN A 529 4.02 1.12 21.84
CA ASN A 529 3.42 1.95 20.80
C ASN A 529 4.52 2.75 20.09
N LEU A 530 4.63 2.57 18.78
CA LEU A 530 5.77 3.03 17.99
C LEU A 530 5.34 4.05 16.93
N TRP A 531 6.07 5.17 16.86
CA TRP A 531 5.90 6.20 15.83
C TRP A 531 7.25 6.60 15.26
N HIS A 532 7.28 6.85 13.95
CA HIS A 532 8.52 7.11 13.23
C HIS A 532 8.51 8.49 12.59
N THR A 533 9.58 9.25 12.81
CA THR A 533 9.78 10.58 12.23
C THR A 533 11.24 10.80 11.81
N GLY A 534 11.54 11.88 11.10
CA GLY A 534 12.90 12.23 10.71
C GLY A 534 13.55 13.28 11.62
N GLN A 535 12.74 14.14 12.25
CA GLN A 535 13.22 15.22 13.11
C GLN A 535 12.17 15.53 14.19
N ILE A 536 12.66 15.80 15.41
CA ILE A 536 11.87 16.40 16.50
C ILE A 536 12.17 17.90 16.53
N LEU A 537 11.13 18.72 16.43
CA LEU A 537 11.19 20.18 16.49
C LEU A 537 11.04 20.67 17.94
N LEU A 538 10.13 20.05 18.67
CA LEU A 538 9.90 20.29 20.10
C LEU A 538 9.60 18.96 20.79
N LYS A 539 10.16 18.80 21.99
CA LYS A 539 9.87 17.69 22.89
C LYS A 539 9.37 18.25 24.22
N ASP A 540 8.30 17.67 24.73
CA ASP A 540 7.81 17.89 26.08
C ASP A 540 7.48 16.52 26.72
N GLU A 541 6.96 16.50 27.95
CA GLU A 541 6.71 15.26 28.69
C GLU A 541 5.69 14.37 27.98
N ASN A 542 4.61 14.95 27.44
CA ASN A 542 3.46 14.21 26.89
C ASN A 542 3.31 14.36 25.37
N PHE A 543 4.17 15.09 24.68
CA PHE A 543 4.06 15.26 23.24
C PHE A 543 5.40 15.51 22.54
N TYR A 544 5.37 15.31 21.22
CA TYR A 544 6.46 15.62 20.30
C TYR A 544 5.91 16.39 19.10
N ASP A 545 6.50 17.52 18.76
CA ASP A 545 6.31 18.16 17.46
C ASP A 545 7.40 17.68 16.50
N THR A 546 6.99 17.17 15.34
CA THR A 546 7.87 16.37 14.49
C THR A 546 7.67 16.64 13.00
N ARG A 547 8.66 16.27 12.19
CA ARG A 547 8.55 16.30 10.72
C ARG A 547 9.48 15.29 10.06
N ILE A 548 9.15 14.94 8.81
CA ILE A 548 10.01 14.12 7.94
C ILE A 548 10.66 15.07 6.92
N PRO A 549 11.96 15.37 7.02
CA PRO A 549 12.60 16.33 6.10
C PRO A 549 12.93 15.74 4.73
N VAL A 550 13.26 14.45 4.69
CA VAL A 550 13.68 13.75 3.47
C VAL A 550 13.12 12.34 3.42
N ILE A 551 12.91 11.83 2.20
CA ILE A 551 12.48 10.45 1.95
C ILE A 551 13.38 9.85 0.89
N TYR A 552 13.99 8.71 1.21
CA TYR A 552 14.87 7.99 0.30
C TYR A 552 14.05 7.10 -0.64
N LYS A 553 14.46 7.05 -1.91
CA LYS A 553 13.79 6.24 -2.94
C LYS A 553 14.27 4.78 -2.96
N GLY A 554 15.35 4.46 -2.24
CA GLY A 554 15.92 3.12 -2.17
C GLY A 554 17.33 3.09 -1.60
N PRO A 555 17.96 1.90 -1.55
CA PRO A 555 19.31 1.74 -1.03
C PRO A 555 20.33 2.62 -1.77
N GLY A 556 21.13 3.38 -1.01
CA GLY A 556 22.20 4.20 -1.56
C GLY A 556 21.74 5.44 -2.34
N ASP A 557 20.49 5.88 -2.18
CA ASP A 557 19.95 7.08 -2.81
C ASP A 557 20.75 8.34 -2.38
N LYS A 558 21.43 8.96 -3.35
CA LYS A 558 22.27 10.14 -3.15
C LYS A 558 21.49 11.46 -3.27
N ALA A 559 20.27 11.41 -3.79
CA ALA A 559 19.42 12.56 -4.01
C ALA A 559 17.99 12.23 -3.53
N PRO A 560 17.80 12.06 -2.20
CA PRO A 560 16.49 11.78 -1.64
C PRO A 560 15.52 12.91 -1.92
N TYR A 561 14.23 12.57 -1.97
CA TYR A 561 13.16 13.56 -2.08
C TYR A 561 13.19 14.47 -0.86
N ARG A 562 13.19 15.78 -1.10
CA ARG A 562 13.09 16.77 -0.03
C ARG A 562 11.61 17.05 0.21
N ASN A 563 11.14 16.63 1.38
CA ASN A 563 9.78 16.91 1.77
C ASN A 563 9.58 18.40 1.99
N ARG A 564 8.32 18.83 1.93
CA ARG A 564 7.95 20.16 2.36
C ARG A 564 8.12 20.31 3.88
N ASP A 565 8.26 21.54 4.34
CA ASP A 565 8.50 21.87 5.75
C ASP A 565 7.59 23.00 6.27
N ASP A 566 6.49 23.27 5.56
CA ASP A 566 5.47 24.24 5.96
C ASP A 566 4.42 23.64 6.92
N TRP A 567 4.39 22.31 7.05
CA TRP A 567 3.57 21.60 8.03
C TRP A 567 4.39 20.64 8.89
N SER A 568 3.90 20.41 10.10
CA SER A 568 4.49 19.49 11.08
C SER A 568 3.41 18.65 11.74
N LEU A 569 3.83 17.64 12.49
CA LEU A 569 2.95 16.69 13.15
C LEU A 569 3.22 16.72 14.65
N LEU A 570 2.21 17.17 15.37
CA LEU A 570 2.13 17.04 16.82
C LEU A 570 1.61 15.62 17.15
N VAL A 571 2.43 14.85 17.87
CA VAL A 571 2.14 13.51 18.38
C VAL A 571 2.02 13.59 19.90
N GLU A 572 0.80 13.44 20.42
CA GLU A 572 0.50 13.54 21.85
C GLU A 572 0.14 12.18 22.46
N PHE A 573 0.49 12.00 23.73
CA PHE A 573 0.20 10.82 24.55
C PHE A 573 -0.52 11.24 25.85
N PRO A 574 -1.80 11.65 25.77
CA PRO A 574 -2.48 12.26 26.91
C PRO A 574 -2.92 11.23 27.97
N GLY A 575 -2.75 11.59 29.24
CA GLY A 575 -3.48 11.04 30.40
C GLY A 575 -3.11 9.62 30.88
N LEU A 576 -2.21 8.92 30.20
CA LEU A 576 -1.80 7.55 30.58
C LEU A 576 -0.33 7.50 30.98
N ASP A 577 -0.06 6.89 32.12
CA ASP A 577 1.29 6.74 32.68
C ASP A 577 2.05 5.59 31.99
N HIS A 578 2.49 5.86 30.76
CA HIS A 578 3.37 4.96 30.00
C HIS A 578 4.77 5.56 29.90
N LYS A 579 5.79 4.74 30.14
CA LYS A 579 7.19 5.14 29.96
C LYS A 579 7.41 5.55 28.50
N GLY A 580 8.14 6.65 28.29
CA GLY A 580 8.44 7.18 26.95
C GLY A 580 9.93 7.14 26.63
N ASP A 581 10.27 6.77 25.40
CA ASP A 581 11.65 6.77 24.91
C ASP A 581 11.76 7.38 23.50
N VAL A 582 12.95 7.87 23.17
CA VAL A 582 13.30 8.43 21.86
C VAL A 582 14.66 7.91 21.44
N GLU A 583 14.67 7.15 20.35
CA GLU A 583 15.88 6.49 19.86
C GLU A 583 16.17 6.86 18.40
N LYS A 584 17.46 7.02 18.07
CA LYS A 584 17.91 7.18 16.68
C LYS A 584 18.09 5.80 16.06
N ILE A 585 17.47 5.59 14.89
CA ILE A 585 17.48 4.30 14.20
C ILE A 585 17.81 4.48 12.72
N GLN A 586 18.06 3.36 12.04
CA GLN A 586 18.08 3.31 10.58
C GLN A 586 16.74 2.77 10.09
N ARG A 587 16.08 3.50 9.19
CA ARG A 587 14.76 3.13 8.64
C ARG A 587 14.58 3.76 7.27
N ASN A 588 13.94 3.05 6.35
CA ASN A 588 13.71 3.54 4.98
C ASN A 588 14.97 4.15 4.34
N TYR A 589 16.09 3.42 4.43
CA TYR A 589 17.39 3.75 3.80
C TYR A 589 18.16 4.95 4.36
N GLY A 590 17.74 5.50 5.50
CA GLY A 590 18.52 6.52 6.18
C GLY A 590 18.21 6.68 7.66
N ASP A 591 18.68 7.80 8.20
CA ASP A 591 18.47 8.17 9.60
C ASP A 591 16.99 8.46 9.87
N SER A 592 16.50 7.90 10.98
CA SER A 592 15.13 8.10 11.48
C SER A 592 15.15 8.16 13.00
N ILE A 593 14.05 8.63 13.57
CA ILE A 593 13.80 8.68 15.01
C ILE A 593 12.60 7.80 15.31
N LEU A 594 12.76 6.90 16.28
CA LEU A 594 11.69 6.14 16.90
C LEU A 594 11.21 6.89 18.14
N LEU A 595 9.92 7.19 18.19
CA LEU A 595 9.21 7.59 19.40
C LEU A 595 8.48 6.37 19.93
N SER A 596 8.62 6.09 21.23
CA SER A 596 7.91 4.98 21.84
C SER A 596 7.22 5.36 23.14
N ARG A 597 6.05 4.74 23.36
CA ARG A 597 5.41 4.63 24.68
C ARG A 597 5.22 3.17 24.99
N TYR A 598 5.59 2.73 26.19
CA TYR A 598 5.53 1.31 26.51
C TYR A 598 5.15 1.03 27.96
N THR A 599 4.63 -0.19 28.15
CA THR A 599 4.50 -0.84 29.45
C THR A 599 5.23 -2.18 29.41
N SER A 600 5.83 -2.57 30.53
CA SER A 600 6.55 -3.84 30.68
C SER A 600 6.26 -4.39 32.06
N ARG A 601 5.38 -5.39 32.14
CA ARG A 601 4.92 -5.98 33.40
C ARG A 601 4.33 -7.37 33.18
N ARG A 602 4.01 -8.04 34.27
CA ARG A 602 3.19 -9.25 34.23
C ARG A 602 1.72 -8.87 34.03
N PHE A 603 1.04 -9.59 33.15
CA PHE A 603 -0.39 -9.48 32.90
C PHE A 603 -1.12 -10.73 33.38
N GLU A 604 -2.30 -10.53 33.96
CA GLU A 604 -3.24 -11.59 34.26
C GLU A 604 -4.00 -12.03 33.01
N LYS A 605 -4.62 -13.21 33.06
CA LYS A 605 -5.40 -13.73 31.93
C LYS A 605 -6.60 -12.81 31.65
N LYS A 606 -6.72 -12.40 30.38
CA LYS A 606 -7.71 -11.43 29.87
C LYS A 606 -7.54 -10.01 30.41
N GLU A 607 -6.45 -9.71 31.09
CA GLU A 607 -6.15 -8.34 31.49
C GLU A 607 -5.89 -7.48 30.24
N SER A 608 -6.37 -6.24 30.29
CA SER A 608 -6.26 -5.29 29.20
C SER A 608 -5.29 -4.15 29.51
N GLU A 609 -4.78 -3.54 28.43
CA GLU A 609 -4.04 -2.29 28.45
C GLU A 609 -4.57 -1.35 27.37
N VAL A 610 -4.54 -0.04 27.65
CA VAL A 610 -4.99 0.99 26.71
C VAL A 610 -3.84 1.95 26.42
N PHE A 611 -3.68 2.31 25.15
CA PHE A 611 -2.80 3.40 24.71
C PHE A 611 -3.65 4.43 23.96
N LEU A 612 -3.32 5.71 24.17
CA LEU A 612 -3.96 6.83 23.51
C LEU A 612 -2.88 7.66 22.80
N THR A 613 -3.06 7.86 21.50
CA THR A 613 -2.25 8.77 20.70
C THR A 613 -3.15 9.77 19.98
N VAL A 614 -2.76 11.04 19.99
CA VAL A 614 -3.42 12.10 19.20
C VAL A 614 -2.44 12.60 18.16
N LEU A 615 -2.86 12.61 16.91
CA LEU A 615 -2.09 13.12 15.78
C LEU A 615 -2.75 14.39 15.26
N THR A 616 -2.05 15.51 15.35
CA THR A 616 -2.51 16.81 14.85
C THR A 616 -1.53 17.36 13.81
N PRO A 617 -1.85 17.27 12.51
CA PRO A 617 -1.22 18.10 11.50
C PRO A 617 -1.42 19.59 11.81
N HIS A 618 -0.35 20.39 11.78
CA HIS A 618 -0.44 21.84 11.94
C HIS A 618 0.59 22.57 11.09
N GLU A 619 0.37 23.87 10.87
CA GLU A 619 1.37 24.71 10.21
C GLU A 619 2.61 24.82 11.10
N SER A 620 3.80 24.71 10.51
CA SER A 620 5.07 24.73 11.26
C SER A 620 5.36 26.08 11.96
N LYS A 621 4.60 27.13 11.65
CA LYS A 621 4.71 28.45 12.31
C LYS A 621 3.81 28.57 13.54
N GLU A 622 2.80 27.71 13.66
CA GLU A 622 1.94 27.68 14.82
C GLU A 622 2.70 27.15 16.04
N ASN A 623 2.37 27.66 17.23
CA ASN A 623 2.96 27.15 18.45
C ASN A 623 2.30 25.82 18.83
N PRO A 624 2.99 24.66 18.76
CA PRO A 624 2.36 23.37 19.06
C PRO A 624 1.78 23.30 20.48
N LYS A 625 2.29 24.08 21.44
CA LYS A 625 1.75 24.13 22.82
C LYS A 625 0.32 24.70 22.91
N THR A 626 -0.16 25.40 21.89
CA THR A 626 -1.56 25.88 21.86
C THR A 626 -2.52 24.83 21.32
N LEU A 627 -2.00 23.73 20.78
CA LEU A 627 -2.76 22.63 20.19
C LEU A 627 -2.83 21.40 21.10
N THR A 628 -2.08 21.39 22.19
CA THR A 628 -2.02 20.29 23.15
C THR A 628 -3.16 20.36 24.17
N GLU A 629 -3.33 19.28 24.94
CA GLU A 629 -4.30 19.21 26.05
C GLU A 629 -5.76 19.40 25.63
N ARG A 630 -6.04 19.28 24.32
CA ARG A 630 -7.41 19.27 23.79
C ARG A 630 -8.13 17.96 24.10
N ILE A 631 -7.44 16.90 24.50
CA ILE A 631 -8.04 15.62 24.90
C ILE A 631 -7.80 15.32 26.37
N SER A 632 -8.86 14.88 27.05
CA SER A 632 -8.82 14.29 28.38
C SER A 632 -9.49 12.91 28.40
N ILE A 633 -8.95 12.01 29.23
CA ILE A 633 -9.64 10.78 29.61
C ILE A 633 -10.57 11.14 30.77
N GLU A 634 -11.87 11.20 30.50
CA GLU A 634 -12.86 11.50 31.51
C GLU A 634 -13.20 10.26 32.33
N TYR A 635 -13.27 9.09 31.70
CA TYR A 635 -13.54 7.83 32.38
C TYR A 635 -12.86 6.68 31.65
N LEU A 636 -12.31 5.76 32.44
CA LEU A 636 -11.73 4.49 32.03
C LEU A 636 -12.19 3.48 33.09
N SER A 637 -12.83 2.39 32.67
CA SER A 637 -13.21 1.32 33.60
C SER A 637 -11.99 0.64 34.20
N ASP A 638 -12.14 0.01 35.36
CA ASP A 638 -11.06 -0.74 36.02
C ASP A 638 -10.57 -1.91 35.13
N GLU A 639 -11.49 -2.56 34.41
CA GLU A 639 -11.18 -3.61 33.43
C GLU A 639 -10.60 -3.03 32.11
N LYS A 640 -10.59 -1.71 31.96
CA LYS A 640 -10.16 -0.97 30.77
C LYS A 640 -10.91 -1.37 29.49
N ASP A 641 -12.13 -1.88 29.64
CA ASP A 641 -12.97 -2.37 28.57
C ASP A 641 -13.91 -1.30 27.97
N VAL A 642 -13.99 -0.13 28.62
CA VAL A 642 -14.75 1.04 28.15
C VAL A 642 -14.03 2.34 28.50
N VAL A 643 -14.14 3.33 27.62
CA VAL A 643 -13.50 4.65 27.77
C VAL A 643 -14.44 5.79 27.35
N LEU A 644 -14.43 6.88 28.10
CA LEU A 644 -14.97 8.18 27.68
C LEU A 644 -13.83 9.19 27.59
N LEU A 645 -13.66 9.77 26.40
CA LEU A 645 -12.79 10.91 26.17
C LEU A 645 -13.63 12.19 26.08
N SER A 646 -13.05 13.31 26.48
CA SER A 646 -13.55 14.62 26.05
C SER A 646 -12.53 15.30 25.14
N TYR A 647 -13.03 15.96 24.09
CA TYR A 647 -12.23 16.75 23.17
C TYR A 647 -12.72 18.20 23.19
N GLN A 648 -11.78 19.13 23.36
CA GLN A 648 -11.98 20.57 23.40
C GLN A 648 -11.50 21.17 22.08
N GLY A 649 -12.39 21.16 21.09
CA GLY A 649 -12.21 21.92 19.85
C GLY A 649 -12.98 23.23 19.91
N LYS A 650 -13.51 23.64 18.76
CA LYS A 650 -14.49 24.72 18.69
C LYS A 650 -15.74 24.43 19.53
N ASN A 651 -16.22 23.19 19.47
CA ASN A 651 -17.28 22.66 20.31
C ASN A 651 -16.71 21.53 21.18
N LYS A 652 -17.32 21.31 22.34
CA LYS A 652 -16.92 20.20 23.21
C LYS A 652 -17.53 18.90 22.69
N LEU A 653 -16.68 17.89 22.47
CA LEU A 653 -17.10 16.54 22.12
C LEU A 653 -16.87 15.59 23.30
N TYR A 654 -17.80 14.66 23.49
CA TYR A 654 -17.67 13.50 24.34
C TYR A 654 -17.65 12.27 23.44
N LEU A 655 -16.64 11.39 23.59
CA LEU A 655 -16.44 10.22 22.73
C LEU A 655 -16.41 8.96 23.61
N THR A 656 -17.37 8.06 23.43
CA THR A 656 -17.41 6.78 24.17
C THR A 656 -16.92 5.64 23.30
N TYR A 657 -16.11 4.75 23.87
CA TYR A 657 -15.57 3.56 23.22
C TYR A 657 -15.85 2.34 24.09
N LYS A 658 -16.38 1.28 23.49
CA LYS A 658 -16.58 -0.02 24.13
C LYS A 658 -15.72 -1.06 23.42
N PHE A 659 -14.79 -1.68 24.15
CA PHE A 659 -13.86 -2.65 23.59
C PHE A 659 -14.28 -4.09 23.81
N ASP A 660 -14.91 -4.39 24.95
CA ASP A 660 -15.61 -5.66 25.13
C ASP A 660 -16.97 -5.59 24.46
N LEU A 661 -17.01 -5.98 23.18
CA LEU A 661 -18.23 -5.97 22.37
C LEU A 661 -19.30 -6.94 22.89
N ASP A 662 -18.91 -7.93 23.69
CA ASP A 662 -19.84 -8.90 24.31
C ASP A 662 -20.44 -8.37 25.63
N LYS A 663 -19.93 -7.26 26.18
CA LYS A 663 -20.47 -6.66 27.40
C LYS A 663 -21.93 -6.27 27.21
N GLY A 664 -22.81 -6.78 28.07
CA GLY A 664 -24.26 -6.58 27.96
C GLY A 664 -24.97 -7.49 26.95
N ILE A 665 -24.26 -8.46 26.37
CA ILE A 665 -24.87 -9.57 25.60
C ILE A 665 -25.06 -10.77 26.54
N SER A 666 -26.31 -11.21 26.67
CA SER A 666 -26.69 -12.37 27.47
C SER A 666 -25.99 -13.63 26.98
N SER A 667 -25.41 -14.42 27.90
CA SER A 667 -24.81 -15.73 27.60
C SER A 667 -25.84 -16.82 27.24
N ASP A 668 -27.13 -16.57 27.49
CA ASP A 668 -28.22 -17.47 27.13
C ASP A 668 -28.36 -17.50 25.60
N LEU A 669 -28.07 -18.67 25.01
CA LEU A 669 -28.13 -18.89 23.56
C LEU A 669 -29.55 -19.04 23.02
N ASP A 670 -30.55 -19.20 23.88
CA ASP A 670 -31.97 -19.33 23.51
C ASP A 670 -32.73 -17.99 23.60
N ARG A 671 -32.11 -16.96 24.19
CA ARG A 671 -32.70 -15.64 24.35
C ARG A 671 -32.42 -14.75 23.14
N TYR A 672 -33.40 -14.50 22.27
CA TYR A 672 -33.23 -13.54 21.15
C TYR A 672 -34.18 -12.34 21.19
N PRO A 673 -33.68 -11.11 20.89
CA PRO A 673 -32.26 -10.77 20.79
C PRO A 673 -31.54 -10.96 22.13
N ARG A 674 -30.25 -11.29 22.07
CA ARG A 674 -29.41 -11.55 23.24
C ARG A 674 -29.01 -10.28 24.01
N TYR A 675 -29.63 -9.15 23.71
CA TYR A 675 -29.30 -7.85 24.29
C TYR A 675 -30.58 -7.10 24.64
N SER A 676 -30.46 -6.17 25.59
CA SER A 676 -31.49 -5.18 25.91
C SER A 676 -30.82 -3.88 26.37
N TRP A 677 -31.53 -2.75 26.30
CA TRP A 677 -31.00 -1.48 26.81
C TRP A 677 -30.58 -1.59 28.28
N GLU A 678 -31.42 -2.17 29.14
CA GLU A 678 -31.15 -2.23 30.59
C GLU A 678 -29.93 -3.08 30.94
N GLU A 679 -29.67 -4.15 30.18
CA GLU A 679 -28.49 -5.00 30.38
C GLU A 679 -27.24 -4.48 29.66
N GLY A 680 -27.45 -3.73 28.58
CA GLY A 680 -26.39 -3.27 27.69
C GLY A 680 -25.89 -1.87 27.97
N LYS A 681 -26.68 -1.02 28.63
CA LYS A 681 -26.32 0.38 28.88
C LYS A 681 -25.11 0.47 29.80
N ILE A 682 -24.22 1.38 29.46
CA ILE A 682 -23.00 1.67 30.21
C ILE A 682 -23.05 3.16 30.56
N GLU A 683 -22.91 3.46 31.86
CA GLU A 683 -22.87 4.82 32.38
C GLU A 683 -21.41 5.27 32.47
N TYR A 684 -20.96 6.08 31.50
CA TYR A 684 -19.56 6.52 31.43
C TYR A 684 -19.28 7.76 32.29
N LYS A 685 -20.33 8.56 32.57
CA LYS A 685 -20.41 9.79 33.40
C LYS A 685 -21.61 10.59 32.87
N ASP A 686 -21.36 11.64 32.09
CA ASP A 686 -22.38 12.49 31.47
C ASP A 686 -23.07 11.78 30.29
N VAL A 687 -22.50 10.68 29.78
CA VAL A 687 -23.04 9.90 28.65
C VAL A 687 -23.39 8.50 29.10
N THR A 688 -24.59 8.05 28.75
CA THR A 688 -25.03 6.66 28.93
C THR A 688 -25.45 6.07 27.59
N THR A 689 -24.86 4.93 27.22
CA THR A 689 -25.17 4.25 25.95
C THR A 689 -24.80 2.76 26.01
N ASP A 690 -25.45 1.94 25.20
CA ASP A 690 -25.06 0.55 24.94
C ASP A 690 -24.29 0.37 23.62
N ALA A 691 -24.03 1.48 22.92
CA ALA A 691 -23.34 1.52 21.64
C ALA A 691 -21.88 1.10 21.76
N ASP A 692 -21.33 0.56 20.67
CA ASP A 692 -19.91 0.19 20.62
C ASP A 692 -19.02 1.44 20.50
N PHE A 693 -19.54 2.48 19.84
CA PHE A 693 -18.99 3.82 19.82
C PHE A 693 -20.13 4.84 19.82
N SER A 694 -19.92 5.99 20.46
CA SER A 694 -20.83 7.13 20.33
C SER A 694 -20.09 8.45 20.51
N TYR A 695 -20.70 9.52 20.02
CA TYR A 695 -20.26 10.88 20.32
C TYR A 695 -21.43 11.78 20.71
N VAL A 696 -21.16 12.77 21.56
CA VAL A 696 -22.06 13.89 21.86
C VAL A 696 -21.28 15.20 21.70
N GLU A 697 -21.79 16.07 20.84
CA GLU A 697 -21.31 17.43 20.64
C GLU A 697 -22.22 18.41 21.36
N VAL A 698 -21.63 19.25 22.21
CA VAL A 698 -22.37 20.27 22.97
C VAL A 698 -21.98 21.65 22.45
N ASP A 699 -22.96 22.35 21.91
CA ASP A 699 -22.95 23.78 21.59
C ASP A 699 -23.96 24.51 22.51
N ASN A 700 -23.89 25.83 22.60
CA ASN A 700 -24.75 26.65 23.47
C ASN A 700 -26.26 26.46 23.19
N ASP A 701 -26.62 26.17 21.93
CA ASP A 701 -28.02 26.09 21.48
C ASP A 701 -28.38 24.74 20.82
N ARG A 702 -27.45 23.80 20.71
CA ARG A 702 -27.67 22.52 19.99
C ARG A 702 -26.86 21.38 20.59
N THR A 703 -27.42 20.18 20.48
CA THR A 703 -26.73 18.93 20.83
C THR A 703 -26.66 18.03 19.60
N GLY A 704 -25.46 17.90 19.03
CA GLY A 704 -25.17 16.89 18.01
C GLY A 704 -24.86 15.56 18.68
N PHE A 705 -25.24 14.44 18.08
CA PHE A 705 -24.82 13.13 18.55
C PHE A 705 -24.78 12.11 17.43
N GLY A 706 -24.00 11.05 17.64
CA GLY A 706 -24.02 9.88 16.78
C GLY A 706 -23.62 8.61 17.55
N LEU A 707 -24.04 7.46 17.03
CA LEU A 707 -23.73 6.16 17.62
C LEU A 707 -23.46 5.11 16.55
N VAL A 708 -22.72 4.07 16.92
CA VAL A 708 -22.46 2.86 16.14
C VAL A 708 -22.87 1.63 16.97
N ASN A 709 -23.70 0.78 16.37
CA ASN A 709 -24.19 -0.48 16.96
C ASN A 709 -24.81 -0.31 18.36
N GLY A 710 -25.86 0.51 18.48
CA GLY A 710 -26.51 0.83 19.75
C GLY A 710 -28.04 0.91 19.66
N THR A 711 -28.69 0.80 20.82
CA THR A 711 -30.15 0.98 20.98
C THR A 711 -30.52 2.35 21.55
N GLY A 712 -29.58 3.10 22.14
CA GLY A 712 -29.86 4.45 22.60
C GLY A 712 -28.63 5.24 23.04
N ILE A 713 -28.86 6.52 23.29
CA ILE A 713 -27.89 7.42 23.91
C ILE A 713 -28.60 8.44 24.79
N GLU A 714 -28.05 8.64 25.97
CA GLU A 714 -28.48 9.65 26.94
C GLU A 714 -27.32 10.60 27.24
N TYR A 715 -27.64 11.88 27.42
CA TYR A 715 -26.70 12.89 27.90
C TYR A 715 -27.28 13.59 29.13
N ARG A 716 -26.54 13.52 30.25
CA ARG A 716 -26.94 14.06 31.57
C ARG A 716 -28.35 13.62 31.98
N GLY A 717 -28.64 12.34 31.79
CA GLY A 717 -29.92 11.70 32.13
C GLY A 717 -31.09 12.09 31.21
N LYS A 718 -30.84 12.80 30.09
CA LYS A 718 -31.85 13.06 29.06
C LYS A 718 -31.63 12.16 27.86
N ASP A 719 -32.70 11.51 27.42
CA ASP A 719 -32.69 10.76 26.17
C ASP A 719 -32.38 11.69 24.99
N LEU A 720 -31.27 11.44 24.30
CA LEU A 720 -31.00 12.04 22.99
C LEU A 720 -31.62 11.17 21.90
N PHE A 721 -31.53 9.85 22.05
CA PHE A 721 -32.08 8.90 21.10
C PHE A 721 -32.39 7.54 21.76
N LYS A 722 -33.48 6.93 21.31
CA LYS A 722 -33.86 5.54 21.58
C LYS A 722 -34.41 4.93 20.31
N VAL A 723 -33.95 3.73 19.98
CA VAL A 723 -34.55 2.98 18.87
C VAL A 723 -35.99 2.60 19.22
N PRO A 724 -36.92 2.62 18.26
CA PRO A 724 -38.27 2.10 18.47
C PRO A 724 -38.24 0.62 18.87
N VAL A 725 -39.13 0.24 19.77
CA VAL A 725 -39.33 -1.16 20.13
C VAL A 725 -40.09 -1.92 19.03
N PHE A 726 -39.79 -3.20 18.88
CA PHE A 726 -40.48 -4.13 18.01
C PHE A 726 -40.76 -5.45 18.74
N THR A 727 -41.65 -6.27 18.19
CA THR A 727 -41.92 -7.61 18.70
C THR A 727 -41.12 -8.65 17.93
N THR A 728 -40.39 -9.51 18.63
CA THR A 728 -39.75 -10.70 18.08
C THR A 728 -40.43 -11.95 18.62
N TYR A 729 -40.47 -13.02 17.82
CA TYR A 729 -40.96 -14.32 18.26
C TYR A 729 -39.79 -15.18 18.73
N SER A 730 -39.87 -15.70 19.95
CA SER A 730 -38.89 -16.65 20.49
C SER A 730 -39.27 -18.06 20.08
N PHE A 731 -38.46 -18.71 19.24
CA PHE A 731 -38.72 -20.09 18.81
C PHE A 731 -38.54 -21.11 19.94
N THR A 732 -37.70 -20.81 20.94
CA THR A 732 -37.44 -21.72 22.07
C THR A 732 -38.54 -21.64 23.12
N THR A 733 -38.98 -20.44 23.49
CA THR A 733 -40.00 -20.22 24.54
C THR A 733 -41.41 -20.05 24.00
N THR A 734 -41.58 -20.10 22.68
CA THR A 734 -42.86 -20.03 21.94
C THR A 734 -43.76 -18.84 22.31
N ASP A 735 -43.15 -17.71 22.65
CA ASP A 735 -43.79 -16.47 23.06
C ASP A 735 -43.29 -15.25 22.25
N TRP A 736 -44.10 -14.19 22.26
CA TRP A 736 -43.73 -12.89 21.68
C TRP A 736 -43.06 -12.02 22.73
N LYS A 737 -41.89 -11.46 22.40
CA LYS A 737 -41.14 -10.56 23.27
C LYS A 737 -41.03 -9.17 22.64
N THR A 738 -41.24 -8.14 23.44
CA THR A 738 -40.97 -6.75 23.04
C THR A 738 -39.50 -6.44 23.28
N THR A 739 -38.82 -5.86 22.29
CA THR A 739 -37.39 -5.59 22.36
C THR A 739 -36.98 -4.44 21.43
N ALA A 740 -35.74 -3.99 21.54
CA ALA A 740 -35.12 -2.96 20.71
C ALA A 740 -34.05 -3.62 19.83
N SER A 741 -33.90 -3.20 18.57
CA SER A 741 -32.82 -3.68 17.70
C SER A 741 -31.69 -2.68 17.67
N LYS A 742 -30.45 -3.11 17.91
CA LYS A 742 -29.28 -2.23 17.75
C LYS A 742 -29.23 -1.72 16.30
N TRP A 743 -29.19 -0.41 16.13
CA TRP A 743 -29.01 0.20 14.82
C TRP A 743 -27.52 0.25 14.49
N LYS A 744 -27.17 -0.06 13.24
CA LYS A 744 -25.78 -0.08 12.77
C LYS A 744 -25.09 1.25 13.04
N ALA A 745 -25.73 2.35 12.67
CA ALA A 745 -25.28 3.71 12.99
C ALA A 745 -26.46 4.69 12.94
N TRP A 746 -26.36 5.79 13.68
CA TRP A 746 -27.29 6.92 13.63
C TRP A 746 -26.56 8.21 13.95
N GLU A 747 -26.98 9.33 13.36
CA GLU A 747 -26.47 10.68 13.63
C GLU A 747 -27.60 11.70 13.50
N GLU A 748 -27.68 12.63 14.45
CA GLU A 748 -28.70 13.68 14.46
C GLU A 748 -28.21 14.90 15.24
N THR A 749 -28.83 16.06 15.00
CA THR A 749 -28.62 17.28 15.78
C THR A 749 -29.96 17.79 16.33
N LEU A 750 -30.05 17.89 17.64
CA LEU A 750 -31.21 18.41 18.37
C LEU A 750 -31.04 19.90 18.65
N LYS A 751 -32.16 20.62 18.69
CA LYS A 751 -32.24 22.05 19.06
C LYS A 751 -32.74 22.22 20.49
#